data_AF-A0A5E6NAU6-F1
#
_entry.id   AF-A0A5E6NAU6-F1
#
_cell.length_a   1.000
_cell.length_b   1.000
_cell.length_c   1.000
_cell.angle_alpha   90.00
_cell.angle_beta   90.00
_cell.angle_gamma   90.00
#
_symmetry.space_group_name_H-M   'P 1'
#
loop_
_entity.id
_entity.type
_entity.pdbx_description
1 polymer ?
#
loop_
_entity_poly.entity_id
_entity_poly.type
_entity_poly.pdbx_seq_one_letter_code
_entity_poly.pdbx_strand_id
1 'polypeptide(L)'
;MLVVNHHSTGKSVKFLDFIKGLDKIVFKCYRKFFNHYFLKMKNTTNTLNKLTKLLAIAIFSVSLNAFSVVLSPIITISTNHVGATAGTAITPVTITNTGSGIYYYSISPAIRNGLSFNKETGTISGAPIVAADPVTYVITAYGFYFFDDTATVVIAVGAGTINLALGKPATQSSTFLYHSINPVAGYAVDGNTDGYFLNKSTTHTEYAQGAWWQVDLGSKKDIKQIIIYNRTDCCVNRLSNYQVSISNKADFSTHTYQQDFHVAPNPRKIIQLDASGKQGRYVRIQLLDSDYLSLAEVQVMGVGPLRFAEVDLSSALSNFGGWYNAPNYPNFAAFAAVKADKSIMAWGGFYTGGTGAPHDRGYTKIYSTGYAFAALKADGSITAWGDPYAGGTGAPSGSGYTEIYSTGYAFAAVKADGSITAWGASNAGGTGAPPGSGYTKIYSTGHAFAAVKADGSITAWGDSNSGGTGAPSGSGYSKIYSTDGAFAALKADGSITAWGDSNSGGTGAPSGSGYSKIYSTYGAFAAVKADGSITAWGTPHAGGTGAPSGSGYTKIYSTDGTFAALKTNGSITAWGNSDTGGTGAPSGSGYTKIYSTRGAFAAVKVNGTITAWGSSYAGGTGAPSGSGYTKIYSTGGAFAAFKTNGSITAWGDSGSGGTGAPSGSGYTKIYSTGYAFAAVKVDGSITAWGDPNSGGLTPTSD
;
A
#
# COMPACT_ATOMS: atom_id res chain seq x y z
N MET A 1 -68.65 8.14 -14.85
CA MET A 1 -70.10 8.19 -15.10
C MET A 1 -70.50 6.85 -15.72
N LEU A 2 -70.97 5.94 -14.86
CA LEU A 2 -71.58 4.67 -15.25
C LEU A 2 -72.96 4.95 -15.87
N VAL A 3 -73.31 4.25 -16.95
CA VAL A 3 -74.63 3.62 -17.08
C VAL A 3 -74.43 2.23 -17.70
N VAL A 4 -74.95 1.24 -17.00
CA VAL A 4 -74.92 -0.20 -17.26
C VAL A 4 -76.32 -0.65 -17.67
N ASN A 5 -76.38 -1.69 -18.52
CA ASN A 5 -77.41 -2.74 -18.72
C ASN A 5 -77.73 -2.92 -20.23
N HIS A 6 -77.84 -4.12 -20.82
CA HIS A 6 -78.30 -5.40 -20.28
C HIS A 6 -77.85 -6.60 -21.18
N HIS A 7 -77.53 -7.74 -20.53
CA HIS A 7 -77.50 -9.19 -20.90
C HIS A 7 -77.42 -9.68 -22.38
N SER A 8 -76.37 -10.42 -22.77
CA SER A 8 -76.19 -11.91 -22.88
C SER A 8 -77.01 -12.59 -24.00
N THR A 9 -76.51 -13.38 -24.96
CA THR A 9 -75.59 -14.53 -25.00
C THR A 9 -75.12 -14.76 -26.47
N GLY A 10 -73.92 -15.28 -26.80
CA GLY A 10 -73.73 -16.69 -27.18
C GLY A 10 -73.32 -16.96 -28.65
N LYS A 11 -72.00 -17.08 -28.91
CA LYS A 11 -71.22 -17.91 -29.89
C LYS A 11 -71.55 -18.03 -31.43
N SER A 12 -70.54 -17.59 -32.22
CA SER A 12 -69.84 -18.17 -33.40
C SER A 12 -70.56 -18.53 -34.73
N VAL A 13 -70.03 -18.07 -35.88
CA VAL A 13 -69.26 -18.86 -36.90
C VAL A 13 -68.99 -18.06 -38.21
N LYS A 14 -67.80 -18.36 -38.75
CA LYS A 14 -67.09 -18.13 -40.02
C LYS A 14 -67.81 -18.29 -41.39
N PHE A 15 -67.20 -17.60 -42.38
CA PHE A 15 -66.80 -18.07 -43.74
C PHE A 15 -67.88 -18.25 -44.82
N LEU A 16 -67.51 -17.84 -46.05
CA LEU A 16 -68.24 -18.04 -47.30
C LEU A 16 -69.50 -17.15 -47.42
N ASP A 17 -69.54 -16.26 -48.42
CA ASP A 17 -70.75 -15.61 -49.01
C ASP A 17 -70.58 -14.14 -49.43
N PHE A 18 -69.34 -13.74 -49.68
CA PHE A 18 -69.03 -12.71 -50.68
C PHE A 18 -68.00 -13.25 -51.68
N ILE A 19 -68.05 -14.53 -52.03
CA ILE A 19 -68.75 -15.03 -53.22
C ILE A 19 -68.57 -14.13 -54.45
N LYS A 20 -67.64 -14.61 -55.31
CA LYS A 20 -68.00 -15.20 -56.59
C LYS A 20 -68.86 -14.32 -57.52
N GLY A 21 -68.56 -13.02 -57.58
CA GLY A 21 -69.20 -12.09 -58.51
C GLY A 21 -68.43 -11.72 -59.78
N LEU A 22 -67.11 -12.01 -59.89
CA LEU A 22 -66.28 -11.39 -60.95
C LEU A 22 -65.49 -12.37 -61.83
N ASP A 23 -65.76 -13.67 -61.74
CA ASP A 23 -64.99 -14.73 -62.44
C ASP A 23 -65.62 -15.20 -63.77
N LYS A 24 -66.61 -14.48 -64.32
CA LYS A 24 -67.37 -14.92 -65.52
C LYS A 24 -67.25 -14.05 -66.77
N ILE A 25 -66.39 -13.03 -66.79
CA ILE A 25 -66.16 -12.21 -68.01
C ILE A 25 -64.77 -12.43 -68.63
N VAL A 26 -63.75 -12.79 -67.83
CA VAL A 26 -62.39 -13.06 -68.37
C VAL A 26 -62.29 -14.42 -69.09
N PHE A 27 -63.19 -15.36 -68.76
CA PHE A 27 -63.26 -16.71 -69.32
C PHE A 27 -63.65 -16.77 -70.81
N LYS A 28 -64.06 -15.66 -71.43
CA LYS A 28 -64.38 -15.60 -72.88
C LYS A 28 -63.20 -15.20 -73.77
N CYS A 29 -62.06 -14.78 -73.23
CA CYS A 29 -60.84 -14.52 -74.02
C CYS A 29 -59.84 -15.70 -74.04
N TYR A 30 -59.84 -16.60 -73.04
CA TYR A 30 -58.84 -17.67 -72.95
C TYR A 30 -59.16 -18.95 -73.76
N ARG A 31 -60.40 -19.10 -74.25
CA ARG A 31 -60.85 -20.29 -75.02
C ARG A 31 -60.15 -20.44 -76.39
N LYS A 32 -59.42 -19.42 -76.86
CA LYS A 32 -58.61 -19.49 -78.10
C LYS A 32 -57.16 -19.96 -77.89
N PHE A 33 -56.68 -20.09 -76.64
CA PHE A 33 -55.29 -20.47 -76.36
C PHE A 33 -55.10 -21.96 -76.01
N PHE A 34 -56.19 -22.69 -75.79
CA PHE A 34 -56.16 -24.08 -75.30
C PHE A 34 -55.82 -25.14 -76.37
N ASN A 35 -55.72 -24.80 -77.66
CA ASN A 35 -55.67 -25.82 -78.72
C ASN A 35 -54.37 -25.94 -79.53
N HIS A 36 -53.25 -25.31 -79.14
CA HIS A 36 -52.03 -25.36 -79.96
C HIS A 36 -50.79 -26.06 -79.33
N TYR A 37 -50.80 -26.47 -78.06
CA TYR A 37 -49.57 -27.01 -77.42
C TYR A 37 -49.71 -28.34 -76.67
N PHE A 38 -50.77 -29.12 -76.91
CA PHE A 38 -51.04 -30.37 -76.19
C PHE A 38 -50.30 -31.63 -76.70
N LEU A 39 -49.28 -31.53 -77.56
CA LEU A 39 -48.56 -32.73 -78.06
C LEU A 39 -47.02 -32.66 -78.02
N LYS A 40 -46.44 -31.93 -77.06
CA LYS A 40 -45.00 -32.01 -76.72
C LYS A 40 -44.70 -32.12 -75.22
N MET A 41 -45.72 -32.41 -74.39
CA MET A 41 -45.62 -32.53 -72.92
C MET A 41 -45.58 -33.99 -72.45
N LYS A 42 -44.52 -34.74 -72.80
CA LYS A 42 -44.24 -36.03 -72.13
C LYS A 42 -42.81 -36.19 -71.59
N ASN A 43 -41.91 -35.23 -71.85
CA ASN A 43 -40.55 -35.23 -71.30
C ASN A 43 -40.24 -34.09 -70.31
N THR A 44 -41.13 -33.11 -70.13
CA THR A 44 -40.93 -31.97 -69.22
C THR A 44 -41.34 -32.26 -67.77
N THR A 45 -42.17 -33.27 -67.53
CA THR A 45 -42.72 -33.60 -66.20
C THR A 45 -41.67 -34.20 -65.26
N ASN A 46 -40.66 -34.91 -65.78
CA ASN A 46 -39.57 -35.45 -64.95
C ASN A 46 -38.52 -34.39 -64.58
N THR A 47 -38.26 -33.42 -65.46
CA THR A 47 -37.32 -32.32 -65.20
C THR A 47 -37.91 -31.31 -64.22
N LEU A 48 -39.22 -31.01 -64.32
CA LEU A 48 -39.90 -30.09 -63.40
C LEU A 48 -40.07 -30.68 -61.99
N ASN A 49 -40.30 -31.99 -61.86
CA ASN A 49 -40.32 -32.69 -60.56
C ASN A 49 -38.93 -32.84 -59.93
N LYS A 50 -37.86 -32.97 -60.73
CA LYS A 50 -36.47 -32.89 -60.23
C LYS A 50 -36.11 -31.47 -59.82
N LEU A 51 -36.51 -30.45 -60.58
CA LEU A 51 -36.24 -29.05 -60.26
C LEU A 51 -37.02 -28.58 -59.03
N THR A 52 -38.28 -28.99 -58.84
CA THR A 52 -39.05 -28.71 -57.62
C THR A 52 -38.52 -29.47 -56.40
N LYS A 53 -38.02 -30.71 -56.56
CA LYS A 53 -37.30 -31.41 -55.48
C LYS A 53 -35.95 -30.79 -55.16
N LEU A 54 -35.17 -30.35 -56.15
CA LEU A 54 -33.91 -29.63 -55.95
C LEU A 54 -34.12 -28.24 -55.36
N LEU A 55 -35.18 -27.52 -55.77
CA LEU A 55 -35.56 -26.22 -55.21
C LEU A 55 -36.12 -26.39 -53.80
N ALA A 56 -36.89 -27.45 -53.52
CA ALA A 56 -37.34 -27.77 -52.15
C ALA A 56 -36.18 -28.18 -51.24
N ILE A 57 -35.20 -28.96 -51.73
CA ILE A 57 -33.98 -29.33 -50.99
C ILE A 57 -33.07 -28.12 -50.81
N ALA A 58 -32.94 -27.24 -51.81
CA ALA A 58 -32.19 -25.99 -51.70
C ALA A 58 -32.87 -24.99 -50.76
N ILE A 59 -34.21 -24.87 -50.79
CA ILE A 59 -34.98 -24.05 -49.84
C ILE A 59 -34.91 -24.63 -48.43
N PHE A 60 -34.92 -25.97 -48.25
CA PHE A 60 -34.70 -26.61 -46.96
C PHE A 60 -33.26 -26.48 -46.45
N SER A 61 -32.27 -26.48 -47.34
CA SER A 61 -30.84 -26.36 -47.00
C SER A 61 -30.43 -24.89 -46.74
N VAL A 62 -31.09 -23.95 -47.42
CA VAL A 62 -30.95 -22.50 -47.18
C VAL A 62 -31.77 -22.10 -45.94
N SER A 63 -32.92 -22.73 -45.65
CA SER A 63 -33.68 -22.47 -44.42
C SER A 63 -33.05 -23.11 -43.17
N LEU A 64 -32.35 -24.25 -43.27
CA LEU A 64 -31.58 -24.80 -42.14
C LEU A 64 -30.34 -23.97 -41.82
N ASN A 65 -29.65 -23.42 -42.84
CA ASN A 65 -28.51 -22.52 -42.61
C ASN A 65 -28.94 -21.12 -42.13
N ALA A 66 -30.20 -20.70 -42.38
CA ALA A 66 -30.76 -19.45 -41.87
C ALA A 66 -31.36 -19.56 -40.45
N PHE A 67 -31.50 -20.77 -39.90
CA PHE A 67 -32.06 -21.04 -38.56
C PHE A 67 -31.17 -21.99 -37.74
N SER A 68 -29.85 -21.83 -37.82
CA SER A 68 -29.01 -22.28 -36.71
C SER A 68 -29.29 -21.36 -35.52
N VAL A 69 -30.29 -21.71 -34.72
CA VAL A 69 -30.51 -21.06 -33.43
C VAL A 69 -29.31 -21.42 -32.59
N VAL A 70 -28.37 -20.49 -32.46
CA VAL A 70 -27.22 -20.65 -31.57
C VAL A 70 -27.79 -20.73 -30.16
N LEU A 71 -27.85 -21.93 -29.58
CA LEU A 71 -28.47 -22.19 -28.27
C LEU A 71 -27.55 -21.77 -27.11
N SER A 72 -26.26 -21.62 -27.38
CA SER A 72 -25.25 -21.20 -26.42
C SER A 72 -24.89 -19.72 -26.59
N PRO A 73 -24.56 -18.99 -25.52
CA PRO A 73 -23.89 -17.71 -25.66
C PRO A 73 -22.57 -17.93 -26.43
N ILE A 74 -22.14 -16.92 -27.20
CA ILE A 74 -20.84 -16.92 -27.86
C ILE A 74 -20.24 -15.57 -27.56
N ILE A 75 -19.32 -15.54 -26.60
CA ILE A 75 -18.72 -14.31 -26.11
C ILE A 75 -17.32 -14.11 -26.67
N THR A 76 -17.03 -12.87 -27.04
CA THR A 76 -15.70 -12.41 -27.42
C THR A 76 -15.30 -11.25 -26.55
N ILE A 77 -14.02 -11.18 -26.21
CA ILE A 77 -13.46 -10.15 -25.35
C ILE A 77 -12.67 -9.15 -26.20
N SER A 78 -12.83 -7.86 -25.88
CA SER A 78 -12.14 -6.76 -26.58
C SER A 78 -10.61 -6.86 -26.55
N THR A 79 -10.04 -7.45 -25.50
CA THR A 79 -8.61 -7.77 -25.41
C THR A 79 -8.39 -8.94 -24.45
N ASN A 80 -7.42 -9.81 -24.75
CA ASN A 80 -7.00 -10.90 -23.86
C ASN A 80 -5.84 -10.50 -22.93
N HIS A 81 -5.29 -9.29 -23.07
CA HIS A 81 -4.23 -8.77 -22.20
C HIS A 81 -4.38 -7.25 -21.93
N VAL A 82 -4.23 -6.85 -20.67
CA VAL A 82 -4.24 -5.45 -20.25
C VAL A 82 -2.96 -5.15 -19.48
N GLY A 83 -2.14 -4.24 -20.01
CA GLY A 83 -1.04 -3.62 -19.26
C GLY A 83 -1.55 -2.33 -18.61
N ALA A 84 -1.70 -2.33 -17.30
CA ALA A 84 -2.22 -1.19 -16.54
C ALA A 84 -1.15 -0.57 -15.65
N THR A 85 -1.37 0.67 -15.24
CA THR A 85 -0.50 1.40 -14.31
C THR A 85 -1.30 1.79 -13.07
N ALA A 86 -0.77 1.48 -11.89
CA ALA A 86 -1.37 1.90 -10.62
C ALA A 86 -1.58 3.43 -10.59
N GLY A 87 -2.81 3.85 -10.29
CA GLY A 87 -3.30 5.22 -10.30
C GLY A 87 -3.93 5.67 -11.63
N THR A 88 -3.91 4.85 -12.68
CA THR A 88 -4.43 5.19 -14.01
C THR A 88 -5.59 4.29 -14.41
N ALA A 89 -6.70 4.87 -14.86
CA ALA A 89 -7.85 4.10 -15.35
C ALA A 89 -7.46 3.25 -16.57
N ILE A 90 -7.86 1.97 -16.57
CA ILE A 90 -7.71 1.11 -17.73
C ILE A 90 -8.73 1.49 -18.80
N THR A 91 -8.40 1.21 -20.07
CA THR A 91 -9.42 1.10 -21.10
C THR A 91 -10.35 -0.07 -20.73
N PRO A 92 -11.68 0.14 -20.64
CA PRO A 92 -12.59 -0.92 -20.22
C PRO A 92 -12.50 -2.16 -21.12
N VAL A 93 -12.42 -3.34 -20.51
CA VAL A 93 -12.48 -4.62 -21.22
C VAL A 93 -13.94 -5.00 -21.35
N THR A 94 -14.48 -4.82 -22.55
CA THR A 94 -15.89 -5.13 -22.87
C THR A 94 -16.03 -6.54 -23.44
N ILE A 95 -17.23 -7.12 -23.24
CA ILE A 95 -17.65 -8.39 -23.83
C ILE A 95 -18.65 -8.12 -24.96
N THR A 96 -18.52 -8.86 -26.06
CA THR A 96 -19.50 -8.89 -27.15
C THR A 96 -20.07 -10.30 -27.27
N ASN A 97 -21.40 -10.42 -27.24
CA ASN A 97 -22.10 -11.69 -27.40
C ASN A 97 -22.78 -11.76 -28.78
N THR A 98 -22.50 -12.83 -29.53
CA THR A 98 -23.15 -13.12 -30.82
C THR A 98 -24.02 -14.39 -30.77
N GLY A 99 -24.12 -15.03 -29.61
CA GLY A 99 -24.93 -16.23 -29.38
C GLY A 99 -26.28 -15.94 -28.74
N SER A 100 -26.82 -16.91 -27.99
CA SER A 100 -28.09 -16.75 -27.26
C SER A 100 -28.02 -15.69 -26.15
N GLY A 101 -29.19 -15.25 -25.66
CA GLY A 101 -29.28 -14.26 -24.59
C GLY A 101 -28.58 -14.70 -23.30
N ILE A 102 -28.05 -13.72 -22.57
CA ILE A 102 -27.29 -13.93 -21.33
C ILE A 102 -28.14 -13.47 -20.14
N TYR A 103 -28.17 -14.28 -19.08
CA TYR A 103 -28.87 -13.99 -17.84
C TYR A 103 -28.00 -13.13 -16.91
N TYR A 104 -26.72 -13.47 -16.74
CA TYR A 104 -25.71 -12.66 -16.03
C TYR A 104 -24.29 -13.13 -16.38
N TYR A 105 -23.30 -12.33 -15.99
CA TYR A 105 -21.89 -12.68 -16.04
C TYR A 105 -21.29 -12.88 -14.65
N SER A 106 -20.33 -13.78 -14.54
CA SER A 106 -19.45 -13.91 -13.38
C SER A 106 -17.98 -13.77 -13.78
N ILE A 107 -17.11 -13.57 -12.79
CA ILE A 107 -15.66 -13.48 -12.97
C ILE A 107 -14.94 -14.26 -11.88
N SER A 108 -13.89 -15.01 -12.25
CA SER A 108 -13.03 -15.75 -11.32
C SER A 108 -11.55 -15.60 -11.70
N PRO A 109 -10.65 -15.27 -10.75
CA PRO A 109 -10.92 -14.94 -9.35
C PRO A 109 -11.72 -13.63 -9.23
N ALA A 110 -12.25 -13.35 -8.04
CA ALA A 110 -12.95 -12.09 -7.79
C ALA A 110 -12.04 -10.90 -8.19
N ILE A 111 -12.61 -9.91 -8.88
CA ILE A 111 -11.85 -8.75 -9.33
C ILE A 111 -11.46 -7.85 -8.14
N ARG A 112 -10.24 -7.30 -8.20
CA ARG A 112 -9.56 -6.63 -7.07
C ARG A 112 -8.67 -5.51 -7.61
N ASN A 113 -7.96 -4.82 -6.70
CA ASN A 113 -6.94 -3.81 -7.02
C ASN A 113 -7.47 -2.68 -7.92
N GLY A 114 -8.46 -1.89 -7.47
CA GLY A 114 -8.92 -0.72 -8.23
C GLY A 114 -9.80 -1.01 -9.47
N LEU A 115 -10.04 -2.29 -9.76
CA LEU A 115 -10.83 -2.74 -10.92
C LEU A 115 -12.21 -3.24 -10.48
N SER A 116 -13.23 -2.91 -11.26
CA SER A 116 -14.62 -3.28 -11.07
C SER A 116 -15.11 -4.18 -12.20
N PHE A 117 -16.07 -5.05 -11.89
CA PHE A 117 -16.71 -5.95 -12.86
C PHE A 117 -18.22 -5.73 -12.84
N ASN A 118 -18.78 -5.42 -14.00
CA ASN A 118 -20.22 -5.25 -14.16
C ASN A 118 -20.86 -6.59 -14.53
N LYS A 119 -21.70 -7.13 -13.63
CA LYS A 119 -22.35 -8.44 -13.78
C LYS A 119 -23.40 -8.51 -14.88
N GLU A 120 -23.90 -7.38 -15.36
CA GLU A 120 -24.91 -7.31 -16.43
C GLU A 120 -24.26 -7.30 -17.81
N THR A 121 -23.08 -6.69 -17.93
CA THR A 121 -22.40 -6.50 -19.22
C THR A 121 -21.12 -7.31 -19.39
N GLY A 122 -20.58 -7.89 -18.31
CA GLY A 122 -19.29 -8.56 -18.29
C GLY A 122 -18.10 -7.60 -18.37
N THR A 123 -18.34 -6.28 -18.30
CA THR A 123 -17.29 -5.26 -18.50
C THR A 123 -16.38 -5.16 -17.27
N ILE A 124 -15.06 -5.14 -17.51
CA ILE A 124 -14.05 -4.79 -16.51
C ILE A 124 -13.61 -3.34 -16.70
N SER A 125 -13.59 -2.53 -15.65
CA SER A 125 -13.19 -1.12 -15.71
C SER A 125 -12.54 -0.66 -14.40
N GLY A 126 -12.14 0.61 -14.30
CA GLY A 126 -11.56 1.19 -13.08
C GLY A 126 -10.09 1.58 -13.22
N ALA A 127 -9.49 2.04 -12.12
CA ALA A 127 -8.09 2.47 -12.06
C ALA A 127 -7.36 1.65 -11.00
N PRO A 128 -6.39 0.80 -11.38
CA PRO A 128 -5.69 -0.02 -10.41
C PRO A 128 -5.02 0.82 -9.32
N ILE A 129 -4.96 0.34 -8.09
CA ILE A 129 -4.51 1.17 -6.95
C ILE A 129 -3.06 0.89 -6.61
N VAL A 130 -2.66 -0.38 -6.66
CA VAL A 130 -1.31 -0.86 -6.36
C VAL A 130 -0.78 -1.71 -7.51
N ALA A 131 0.55 -1.81 -7.62
CA ALA A 131 1.16 -2.79 -8.51
C ALA A 131 0.81 -4.21 -8.03
N ALA A 132 0.55 -5.10 -8.98
CA ALA A 132 0.22 -6.48 -8.70
C ALA A 132 0.80 -7.40 -9.78
N ASP A 133 1.18 -8.62 -9.36
CA ASP A 133 1.57 -9.68 -10.29
C ASP A 133 0.42 -9.96 -11.28
N PRO A 134 0.70 -10.36 -12.54
CA PRO A 134 -0.35 -10.61 -13.53
C PRO A 134 -1.37 -11.64 -13.04
N VAL A 135 -2.66 -11.29 -13.15
CA VAL A 135 -3.77 -12.19 -12.80
C VAL A 135 -4.56 -12.55 -14.05
N THR A 136 -4.78 -13.84 -14.26
CA THR A 136 -5.68 -14.36 -15.29
C THR A 136 -7.09 -14.40 -14.74
N TYR A 137 -8.00 -13.64 -15.35
CA TYR A 137 -9.42 -13.66 -15.05
C TYR A 137 -10.18 -14.48 -16.09
N VAL A 138 -11.09 -15.32 -15.61
CA VAL A 138 -12.06 -16.07 -16.41
C VAL A 138 -13.42 -15.42 -16.23
N ILE A 139 -14.00 -14.92 -17.31
CA ILE A 139 -15.34 -14.34 -17.35
C ILE A 139 -16.27 -15.41 -17.91
N THR A 140 -17.32 -15.75 -17.16
CA THR A 140 -18.31 -16.75 -17.58
C THR A 140 -19.63 -16.05 -17.87
N ALA A 141 -20.17 -16.25 -19.06
CA ALA A 141 -21.52 -15.82 -19.44
C ALA A 141 -22.50 -16.98 -19.26
N TYR A 142 -23.52 -16.78 -18.42
CA TYR A 142 -24.54 -17.80 -18.18
C TYR A 142 -25.74 -17.58 -19.11
N GLY A 143 -26.00 -18.54 -19.98
CA GLY A 143 -27.14 -18.51 -20.90
C GLY A 143 -28.45 -18.96 -20.24
N PHE A 144 -29.59 -18.55 -20.82
CA PHE A 144 -30.93 -18.92 -20.31
C PHE A 144 -31.27 -20.42 -20.39
N TYR A 145 -30.49 -21.22 -21.13
CA TYR A 145 -30.76 -22.62 -21.43
C TYR A 145 -29.67 -23.59 -20.93
N PHE A 146 -28.96 -23.22 -19.86
CA PHE A 146 -27.90 -24.04 -19.23
C PHE A 146 -26.66 -24.27 -20.11
N PHE A 147 -26.43 -23.41 -21.09
CA PHE A 147 -25.21 -23.35 -21.87
C PHE A 147 -24.44 -22.09 -21.50
N ASP A 148 -23.16 -22.24 -21.23
CA ASP A 148 -22.27 -21.16 -20.81
C ASP A 148 -21.12 -21.03 -21.80
N ASP A 149 -20.54 -19.83 -21.86
CA ASP A 149 -19.31 -19.58 -22.60
C ASP A 149 -18.35 -18.76 -21.74
N THR A 150 -17.05 -18.90 -22.01
CA THR A 150 -16.00 -18.30 -21.20
C THR A 150 -15.00 -17.52 -22.04
N ALA A 151 -14.57 -16.38 -21.53
CA ALA A 151 -13.47 -15.60 -22.08
C ALA A 151 -12.42 -15.36 -21.00
N THR A 152 -11.15 -15.23 -21.41
CA THR A 152 -10.05 -14.97 -20.48
C THR A 152 -9.33 -13.67 -20.80
N VAL A 153 -8.92 -12.96 -19.75
CA VAL A 153 -8.06 -11.77 -19.85
C VAL A 153 -7.01 -11.80 -18.77
N VAL A 154 -5.76 -11.52 -19.15
CA VAL A 154 -4.65 -11.32 -18.23
C VAL A 154 -4.51 -9.83 -17.95
N ILE A 155 -4.59 -9.43 -16.69
CA ILE A 155 -4.35 -8.03 -16.28
C ILE A 155 -3.06 -7.97 -15.49
N ALA A 156 -2.09 -7.22 -16.02
CA ALA A 156 -0.82 -6.93 -15.36
C ALA A 156 -0.81 -5.47 -14.92
N VAL A 157 -0.56 -5.22 -13.62
CA VAL A 157 -0.56 -3.85 -13.07
C VAL A 157 0.84 -3.48 -12.62
N GLY A 158 1.49 -2.58 -13.37
CA GLY A 158 2.75 -1.98 -12.98
C GLY A 158 2.56 -0.87 -11.94
N ALA A 159 3.54 -0.64 -11.07
CA ALA A 159 3.61 0.59 -10.30
C ALA A 159 3.85 1.77 -11.26
N GLY A 160 3.06 2.85 -11.12
CA GLY A 160 3.38 4.10 -11.81
C GLY A 160 4.83 4.50 -11.58
N THR A 161 5.53 4.84 -12.66
CA THR A 161 6.93 5.23 -12.58
C THR A 161 7.03 6.74 -12.33
N ILE A 162 7.93 7.14 -11.44
CA ILE A 162 8.29 8.53 -11.19
C ILE A 162 9.74 8.77 -11.60
N ASN A 163 10.10 10.02 -11.92
CA ASN A 163 11.49 10.39 -12.09
C ASN A 163 12.19 10.39 -10.72
N LEU A 164 12.91 9.30 -10.42
CA LEU A 164 13.67 9.11 -9.19
C LEU A 164 14.89 10.04 -9.11
N ALA A 165 15.36 10.57 -10.24
CA ALA A 165 16.52 11.44 -10.34
C ALA A 165 16.16 12.92 -10.08
N LEU A 166 14.89 13.31 -10.17
CA LEU A 166 14.46 14.70 -10.01
C LEU A 166 14.96 15.31 -8.68
N GLY A 167 15.73 16.39 -8.79
CA GLY A 167 16.34 17.14 -7.69
C GLY A 167 17.43 16.38 -6.92
N LYS A 168 17.95 15.27 -7.46
CA LYS A 168 18.96 14.46 -6.77
C LYS A 168 20.38 14.98 -6.95
N PRO A 169 21.30 14.66 -6.03
CA PRO A 169 22.71 14.97 -6.22
C PRO A 169 23.25 14.32 -7.50
N ALA A 170 23.74 15.15 -8.40
CA ALA A 170 24.39 14.74 -9.64
C ALA A 170 25.82 15.27 -9.71
N THR A 171 26.69 14.51 -10.36
CA THR A 171 28.11 14.85 -10.57
C THR A 171 28.51 14.53 -12.00
N GLN A 172 29.54 15.22 -12.50
CA GLN A 172 30.09 14.99 -13.82
C GLN A 172 31.61 15.03 -13.76
N SER A 173 32.26 14.34 -14.70
CA SER A 173 33.72 14.20 -14.79
C SER A 173 34.49 15.52 -14.72
N SER A 174 33.96 16.56 -15.35
CA SER A 174 34.48 17.94 -15.33
C SER A 174 33.35 18.91 -15.70
N THR A 175 33.54 20.21 -15.50
CA THR A 175 32.56 21.23 -15.87
C THR A 175 33.22 22.25 -16.78
N PHE A 176 32.75 22.38 -18.02
CA PHE A 176 33.27 23.38 -18.96
C PHE A 176 32.48 24.69 -18.83
N LEU A 177 33.13 25.73 -18.33
CA LEU A 177 32.55 27.06 -18.25
C LEU A 177 32.52 27.70 -19.65
N TYR A 178 31.32 28.10 -20.11
CA TYR A 178 31.15 28.81 -21.37
C TYR A 178 30.65 30.22 -21.10
N HIS A 179 31.53 31.22 -21.26
CA HIS A 179 31.26 32.61 -20.92
C HIS A 179 30.72 32.73 -19.47
N SER A 180 29.50 33.24 -19.30
CA SER A 180 28.82 33.39 -18.01
C SER A 180 27.89 32.22 -17.65
N ILE A 181 27.91 31.12 -18.41
CA ILE A 181 27.09 29.93 -18.16
C ILE A 181 27.94 28.90 -17.41
N ASN A 182 27.41 28.41 -16.29
CA ASN A 182 28.00 27.34 -15.49
C ASN A 182 27.13 26.06 -15.62
N PRO A 183 27.39 25.20 -16.62
CA PRO A 183 26.55 24.04 -16.95
C PRO A 183 26.81 22.86 -16.02
N VAL A 184 26.37 23.01 -14.77
CA VAL A 184 26.57 22.04 -13.68
C VAL A 184 25.76 20.76 -13.92
N ALA A 185 26.24 19.64 -13.35
CA ALA A 185 25.58 18.34 -13.45
C ALA A 185 24.10 18.33 -12.99
N GLY A 186 23.73 19.23 -12.08
CA GLY A 186 22.37 19.33 -11.54
C GLY A 186 21.31 19.75 -12.55
N TYR A 187 21.68 20.34 -13.69
CA TYR A 187 20.71 20.70 -14.74
C TYR A 187 20.06 19.46 -15.36
N ALA A 188 20.77 18.33 -15.47
CA ALA A 188 20.19 17.10 -15.99
C ALA A 188 19.22 16.37 -15.04
N VAL A 189 18.87 16.98 -13.91
CA VAL A 189 17.93 16.43 -12.92
C VAL A 189 16.98 17.49 -12.37
N ASP A 190 16.87 18.66 -13.00
CA ASP A 190 16.01 19.73 -12.53
C ASP A 190 14.57 19.66 -13.10
N GLY A 191 14.34 18.73 -14.04
CA GLY A 191 13.05 18.52 -14.69
C GLY A 191 12.83 19.36 -15.95
N ASN A 192 13.79 20.19 -16.35
CA ASN A 192 13.76 20.95 -17.58
C ASN A 192 14.36 20.14 -18.74
N THR A 193 13.54 19.82 -19.74
CA THR A 193 13.94 18.97 -20.88
C THR A 193 14.48 19.76 -22.08
N ASP A 194 14.72 21.05 -21.91
CA ASP A 194 15.15 21.94 -22.97
C ASP A 194 16.62 21.70 -23.38
N GLY A 195 16.81 21.19 -24.59
CA GLY A 195 18.13 20.90 -25.15
C GLY A 195 18.88 22.10 -25.74
N TYR A 196 18.31 23.31 -25.73
CA TYR A 196 18.98 24.49 -26.25
C TYR A 196 19.98 25.05 -25.23
N PHE A 197 21.28 25.06 -25.56
CA PHE A 197 22.33 25.33 -24.56
C PHE A 197 22.24 26.72 -23.92
N LEU A 198 21.89 27.74 -24.70
CA LEU A 198 21.80 29.12 -24.22
C LEU A 198 20.61 29.35 -23.28
N ASN A 199 19.66 28.42 -23.19
CA ASN A 199 18.55 28.47 -22.22
C ASN A 199 18.97 27.98 -20.82
N LYS A 200 20.25 27.65 -20.62
CA LYS A 200 20.84 27.27 -19.31
C LYS A 200 20.20 26.03 -18.67
N SER A 201 19.80 25.08 -19.51
CA SER A 201 19.17 23.81 -19.10
C SER A 201 20.01 22.57 -19.41
N THR A 202 21.27 22.74 -19.84
CA THR A 202 22.12 21.63 -20.28
C THR A 202 23.43 21.57 -19.51
N THR A 203 23.84 20.36 -19.15
CA THR A 203 25.16 20.07 -18.59
C THR A 203 26.24 20.16 -19.67
N HIS A 204 27.50 20.36 -19.29
CA HIS A 204 28.62 20.36 -20.23
C HIS A 204 29.92 20.00 -19.52
N THR A 205 30.54 18.90 -19.92
CA THR A 205 31.89 18.54 -19.46
C THR A 205 32.96 19.25 -20.28
N GLU A 206 34.22 19.17 -19.87
CA GLU A 206 35.35 19.43 -20.76
C GLU A 206 35.53 18.28 -21.76
N TYR A 207 36.38 18.50 -22.77
CA TYR A 207 36.74 17.47 -23.74
C TYR A 207 37.62 16.43 -23.06
N ALA A 208 37.15 15.19 -22.97
CA ALA A 208 37.91 14.11 -22.34
C ALA A 208 37.51 12.75 -22.90
N GLN A 209 38.46 11.82 -22.93
CA GLN A 209 38.18 10.41 -23.17
C GLN A 209 37.26 9.89 -22.07
N GLY A 210 36.09 9.38 -22.46
CA GLY A 210 35.15 8.77 -21.52
C GLY A 210 34.53 9.76 -20.53
N ALA A 211 34.32 11.01 -20.95
CA ALA A 211 33.59 12.01 -20.15
C ALA A 211 32.24 11.44 -19.69
N TRP A 212 31.88 11.68 -18.44
CA TRP A 212 30.71 11.07 -17.81
C TRP A 212 29.91 12.03 -16.95
N TRP A 213 28.63 11.68 -16.79
CA TRP A 213 27.67 12.27 -15.86
C TRP A 213 27.01 11.15 -15.05
N GLN A 214 26.75 11.39 -13.75
CA GLN A 214 26.05 10.43 -12.90
C GLN A 214 25.12 11.10 -11.89
N VAL A 215 24.09 10.36 -11.47
CA VAL A 215 23.18 10.73 -10.37
C VAL A 215 23.22 9.71 -9.24
N ASP A 216 23.16 10.18 -7.99
CA ASP A 216 22.91 9.38 -6.80
C ASP A 216 21.42 9.46 -6.41
N LEU A 217 20.69 8.34 -6.54
CA LEU A 217 19.27 8.27 -6.18
C LEU A 217 19.02 8.29 -4.65
N GLY A 218 20.09 8.30 -3.84
CA GLY A 218 20.12 8.36 -2.38
C GLY A 218 20.01 6.99 -1.72
N SER A 219 19.37 6.01 -2.37
CA SER A 219 19.30 4.62 -1.95
C SER A 219 19.17 3.71 -3.17
N LYS A 220 19.31 2.40 -2.98
CA LYS A 220 18.93 1.42 -3.99
C LYS A 220 17.44 1.59 -4.35
N LYS A 221 17.12 1.65 -5.65
CA LYS A 221 15.77 1.80 -6.23
C LYS A 221 15.51 0.72 -7.27
N ASP A 222 14.23 0.49 -7.55
CA ASP A 222 13.80 -0.26 -8.73
C ASP A 222 13.66 0.70 -9.92
N ILE A 223 14.51 0.54 -10.92
CA ILE A 223 14.53 1.39 -12.12
C ILE A 223 13.87 0.60 -13.25
N LYS A 224 12.84 1.17 -13.85
CA LYS A 224 12.08 0.56 -14.96
C LYS A 224 12.49 1.11 -16.32
N GLN A 225 12.90 2.39 -16.35
CA GLN A 225 13.21 3.07 -17.59
C GLN A 225 14.21 4.20 -17.34
N ILE A 226 15.04 4.49 -18.32
CA ILE A 226 15.89 5.69 -18.33
C ILE A 226 15.54 6.48 -19.59
N ILE A 227 15.26 7.78 -19.43
CA ILE A 227 15.01 8.70 -20.53
C ILE A 227 16.13 9.73 -20.54
N ILE A 228 16.86 9.79 -21.65
CA ILE A 228 17.97 10.71 -21.83
C ILE A 228 17.54 11.78 -22.82
N TYR A 229 17.45 13.03 -22.38
CA TYR A 229 17.27 14.20 -23.23
C TYR A 229 18.65 14.80 -23.53
N ASN A 230 18.95 14.91 -24.82
CA ASN A 230 20.21 15.42 -25.31
C ASN A 230 20.13 16.93 -25.54
N ARG A 231 21.28 17.55 -25.70
CA ARG A 231 21.42 18.88 -26.31
C ARG A 231 20.91 18.83 -27.76
N THR A 232 20.14 19.82 -28.20
CA THR A 232 19.38 19.81 -29.47
C THR A 232 19.81 20.86 -30.49
N ASP A 233 20.79 21.70 -30.17
CA ASP A 233 21.30 22.78 -31.04
C ASP A 233 22.48 22.29 -31.94
N CYS A 234 23.55 23.08 -32.11
CA CYS A 234 24.72 22.79 -32.99
C CYS A 234 25.40 21.44 -32.80
N CYS A 235 25.12 20.75 -31.70
CA CYS A 235 26.09 19.88 -31.05
C CYS A 235 25.48 18.52 -30.63
N VAL A 236 24.33 18.16 -31.21
CA VAL A 236 23.58 16.91 -30.95
C VAL A 236 24.45 15.66 -31.08
N ASN A 237 25.33 15.63 -32.09
CA ASN A 237 26.10 14.44 -32.45
C ASN A 237 27.17 14.05 -31.41
N ARG A 238 27.49 14.90 -30.43
CA ARG A 238 28.51 14.60 -29.40
C ARG A 238 28.12 13.43 -28.50
N LEU A 239 26.81 13.16 -28.36
CA LEU A 239 26.29 11.99 -27.65
C LEU A 239 26.03 10.80 -28.59
N SER A 240 26.81 10.63 -29.67
CA SER A 240 26.59 9.54 -30.62
C SER A 240 27.18 8.21 -30.16
N ASN A 241 28.17 8.18 -29.27
CA ASN A 241 28.82 6.95 -28.82
C ASN A 241 28.98 6.93 -27.30
N TYR A 242 28.06 6.25 -26.60
CA TYR A 242 27.96 6.32 -25.14
C TYR A 242 27.42 5.03 -24.53
N GLN A 243 27.76 4.83 -23.25
CA GLN A 243 27.29 3.76 -22.41
C GLN A 243 26.33 4.29 -21.35
N VAL A 244 25.31 3.49 -21.05
CA VAL A 244 24.40 3.70 -19.93
C VAL A 244 24.55 2.56 -18.94
N SER A 245 24.80 2.94 -17.69
CA SER A 245 25.18 2.00 -16.63
C SER A 245 24.37 2.24 -15.37
N ILE A 246 24.01 1.16 -14.67
CA ILE A 246 23.36 1.17 -13.36
C ILE A 246 24.24 0.41 -12.36
N SER A 247 24.45 1.00 -11.18
CA SER A 247 25.27 0.38 -10.13
C SER A 247 24.72 0.63 -8.72
N ASN A 248 25.12 -0.22 -7.78
CA ASN A 248 24.96 0.03 -6.34
C ASN A 248 26.16 0.77 -5.73
N LYS A 249 27.27 0.91 -6.47
CA LYS A 249 28.50 1.57 -6.02
C LYS A 249 28.77 2.81 -6.87
N ALA A 250 29.20 3.89 -6.21
CA ALA A 250 29.47 5.17 -6.87
C ALA A 250 30.65 5.11 -7.86
N ASP A 251 31.55 4.13 -7.69
CA ASP A 251 32.71 3.92 -8.56
C ASP A 251 32.37 3.11 -9.83
N PHE A 252 31.17 2.51 -9.90
CA PHE A 252 30.77 1.60 -10.99
C PHE A 252 31.73 0.42 -11.20
N SER A 253 32.42 -0.03 -10.13
CA SER A 253 33.23 -1.26 -10.15
C SER A 253 32.41 -2.53 -10.42
N THR A 254 31.09 -2.45 -10.24
CA THR A 254 30.13 -3.50 -10.57
C THR A 254 28.93 -2.88 -11.27
N HIS A 255 28.33 -3.59 -12.23
CA HIS A 255 27.16 -3.13 -12.97
C HIS A 255 25.99 -4.08 -12.75
N THR A 256 24.81 -3.54 -12.44
CA THR A 256 23.55 -4.30 -12.49
C THR A 256 22.89 -4.21 -13.86
N TYR A 257 23.28 -3.20 -14.65
CA TYR A 257 22.96 -3.05 -16.06
C TYR A 257 24.03 -2.20 -16.72
N GLN A 258 24.33 -2.53 -17.98
CA GLN A 258 25.29 -1.84 -18.83
C GLN A 258 24.89 -2.08 -20.28
N GLN A 259 24.81 -1.02 -21.08
CA GLN A 259 24.56 -1.12 -22.51
C GLN A 259 25.16 0.06 -23.26
N ASP A 260 25.74 -0.23 -24.42
CA ASP A 260 26.34 0.75 -25.31
C ASP A 260 25.34 1.20 -26.39
N PHE A 261 25.45 2.45 -26.80
CA PHE A 261 24.59 3.12 -27.76
C PHE A 261 25.45 3.91 -28.76
N HIS A 262 25.15 3.75 -30.04
CA HIS A 262 25.94 4.32 -31.14
C HIS A 262 25.12 5.30 -32.02
N VAL A 263 24.07 5.90 -31.44
CA VAL A 263 23.23 6.90 -32.12
C VAL A 263 22.86 8.00 -31.13
N ALA A 264 23.05 9.26 -31.54
CA ALA A 264 22.73 10.41 -30.72
C ALA A 264 21.23 10.53 -30.45
N PRO A 265 20.78 10.69 -29.19
CA PRO A 265 19.39 11.00 -28.90
C PRO A 265 19.01 12.35 -29.52
N ASN A 266 17.87 12.42 -30.22
CA ASN A 266 17.36 13.67 -30.79
C ASN A 266 15.82 13.70 -30.81
N PRO A 267 15.15 14.47 -29.93
CA PRO A 267 15.75 15.12 -28.76
C PRO A 267 16.06 14.13 -27.63
N ARG A 268 15.47 12.92 -27.64
CA ARG A 268 15.59 11.97 -26.52
C ARG A 268 15.73 10.51 -26.92
N LYS A 269 16.25 9.70 -26.01
CA LYS A 269 16.32 8.24 -26.08
C LYS A 269 15.62 7.66 -24.87
N ILE A 270 14.69 6.74 -25.13
CA ILE A 270 14.04 5.95 -24.08
C ILE A 270 14.72 4.58 -24.05
N ILE A 271 15.19 4.20 -22.88
CA ILE A 271 15.77 2.89 -22.59
C ILE A 271 14.79 2.17 -21.69
N GLN A 272 14.09 1.19 -22.26
CA GLN A 272 13.24 0.29 -21.50
C GLN A 272 14.12 -0.78 -20.87
N LEU A 273 14.03 -0.94 -19.56
CA LEU A 273 14.66 -2.06 -18.86
C LEU A 273 13.70 -3.26 -18.89
N ASP A 274 14.18 -4.46 -18.60
CA ASP A 274 13.37 -5.68 -18.60
C ASP A 274 12.15 -5.59 -17.66
N ALA A 275 11.16 -6.49 -17.80
CA ALA A 275 9.92 -6.43 -17.04
C ALA A 275 10.14 -6.39 -15.51
N SER A 276 11.22 -7.01 -15.02
CA SER A 276 11.62 -6.95 -13.61
C SER A 276 12.24 -5.61 -13.18
N GLY A 277 12.65 -4.76 -14.12
CA GLY A 277 13.48 -3.59 -13.87
C GLY A 277 14.91 -3.97 -13.45
N LYS A 278 15.73 -2.94 -13.24
CA LYS A 278 17.10 -3.09 -12.71
C LYS A 278 17.22 -2.36 -11.39
N GLN A 279 17.83 -3.04 -10.43
CA GLN A 279 18.09 -2.42 -9.13
C GLN A 279 19.40 -1.64 -9.16
N GLY A 280 19.38 -0.41 -8.64
CA GLY A 280 20.58 0.41 -8.54
C GLY A 280 20.38 1.64 -7.66
N ARG A 281 21.49 2.19 -7.17
CA ARG A 281 21.53 3.50 -6.49
C ARG A 281 22.06 4.59 -7.42
N TYR A 282 22.94 4.24 -8.35
CA TYR A 282 23.60 5.16 -9.26
C TYR A 282 23.25 4.85 -10.70
N VAL A 283 23.03 5.90 -11.49
CA VAL A 283 22.90 5.83 -12.96
C VAL A 283 23.99 6.71 -13.56
N ARG A 284 24.72 6.20 -14.56
CA ARG A 284 25.79 6.91 -15.26
C ARG A 284 25.57 6.88 -16.76
N ILE A 285 25.79 8.03 -17.40
CA ILE A 285 25.92 8.21 -18.83
C ILE A 285 27.39 8.55 -19.10
N GLN A 286 28.07 7.75 -19.91
CA GLN A 286 29.50 7.90 -20.15
C GLN A 286 29.81 7.76 -21.63
N LEU A 287 30.60 8.66 -22.21
CA LEU A 287 31.08 8.52 -23.58
C LEU A 287 32.01 7.30 -23.70
N LEU A 288 32.04 6.67 -24.87
CA LEU A 288 33.01 5.62 -25.18
C LEU A 288 34.27 6.18 -25.88
N ASP A 289 34.17 7.40 -26.43
CA ASP A 289 35.24 8.10 -27.14
C ASP A 289 35.68 9.38 -26.40
N SER A 290 36.53 10.18 -27.05
CA SER A 290 36.93 11.52 -26.60
C SER A 290 36.03 12.59 -27.21
N ASP A 291 35.14 13.18 -26.40
CA ASP A 291 34.32 14.35 -26.76
C ASP A 291 33.84 15.10 -25.50
N TYR A 292 33.04 16.14 -25.68
CA TYR A 292 32.29 16.83 -24.64
C TYR A 292 30.94 16.13 -24.41
N LEU A 293 30.64 15.76 -23.17
CA LEU A 293 29.31 15.27 -22.80
C LEU A 293 28.39 16.44 -22.44
N SER A 294 27.20 16.49 -23.04
CA SER A 294 26.16 17.45 -22.69
C SER A 294 24.80 16.77 -22.63
N LEU A 295 24.03 17.04 -21.58
CA LEU A 295 22.72 16.42 -21.33
C LEU A 295 21.74 17.51 -20.90
N ALA A 296 20.52 17.48 -21.44
CA ALA A 296 19.45 18.37 -21.02
C ALA A 296 18.76 17.85 -19.76
N GLU A 297 18.37 16.57 -19.77
CA GLU A 297 17.71 15.91 -18.63
C GLU A 297 17.97 14.40 -18.70
N VAL A 298 18.15 13.76 -17.54
CA VAL A 298 18.18 12.31 -17.41
C VAL A 298 17.10 11.90 -16.40
N GLN A 299 15.98 11.42 -16.93
CA GLN A 299 14.89 10.91 -16.11
C GLN A 299 15.14 9.44 -15.80
N VAL A 300 15.29 9.12 -14.51
CA VAL A 300 15.42 7.74 -14.04
C VAL A 300 14.06 7.30 -13.55
N MET A 301 13.29 6.67 -14.43
CA MET A 301 11.91 6.29 -14.18
C MET A 301 11.87 4.98 -13.39
N GLY A 302 11.25 5.01 -12.22
CA GLY A 302 11.14 3.84 -11.36
C GLY A 302 10.13 4.02 -10.24
N VAL A 303 10.08 3.06 -9.33
CA VAL A 303 9.08 3.06 -8.26
C VAL A 303 9.63 3.74 -7.01
N GLY A 304 8.95 4.79 -6.55
CA GLY A 304 9.25 5.42 -5.27
C GLY A 304 8.75 4.56 -4.10
N PRO A 305 9.45 4.53 -2.95
CA PRO A 305 9.00 3.75 -1.81
C PRO A 305 7.67 4.28 -1.27
N LEU A 306 6.74 3.38 -0.99
CA LEU A 306 5.54 3.69 -0.21
C LEU A 306 5.95 4.16 1.19
N ARG A 307 5.33 5.24 1.66
CA ARG A 307 5.56 5.77 3.01
C ARG A 307 4.30 5.57 3.84
N PHE A 308 4.29 4.50 4.64
CA PHE A 308 3.22 4.23 5.60
C PHE A 308 3.26 5.23 6.76
N ALA A 309 2.27 5.14 7.65
CA ALA A 309 2.29 5.85 8.92
C ALA A 309 3.63 5.67 9.65
N GLU A 310 4.11 6.73 10.32
CA GLU A 310 5.43 6.77 10.98
C GLU A 310 5.60 5.67 12.05
N VAL A 311 4.50 5.24 12.66
CA VAL A 311 4.47 4.17 13.68
C VAL A 311 3.48 3.09 13.25
N ASP A 312 3.99 1.87 13.07
CA ASP A 312 3.20 0.64 12.96
C ASP A 312 3.19 -0.14 14.28
N LEU A 313 2.28 -1.11 14.42
CA LEU A 313 2.11 -1.86 15.67
C LEU A 313 3.39 -2.57 16.14
N SER A 314 4.09 -3.21 15.20
CA SER A 314 5.33 -3.92 15.51
C SER A 314 6.40 -2.97 16.03
N SER A 315 6.49 -1.80 15.41
CA SER A 315 7.43 -0.75 15.82
C SER A 315 7.12 -0.21 17.21
N ALA A 316 5.84 0.06 17.52
CA ALA A 316 5.37 0.53 18.82
C ALA A 316 5.79 -0.43 19.95
N LEU A 317 5.52 -1.73 19.76
CA LEU A 317 5.85 -2.77 20.75
C LEU A 317 7.37 -3.00 20.91
N SER A 318 8.13 -3.00 19.82
CA SER A 318 9.50 -3.53 19.85
C SER A 318 10.61 -2.46 19.91
N ASN A 319 10.32 -1.20 19.56
CA ASN A 319 11.36 -0.19 19.35
C ASN A 319 11.35 0.96 20.35
N PHE A 320 10.23 1.24 21.02
CA PHE A 320 10.09 2.41 21.90
C PHE A 320 10.22 2.09 23.40
N GLY A 321 10.43 0.81 23.76
CA GLY A 321 10.55 0.38 25.16
C GLY A 321 9.19 0.26 25.86
N GLY A 322 8.10 0.22 25.11
CA GLY A 322 6.73 0.12 25.58
C GLY A 322 5.81 0.74 24.55
N TRP A 323 4.63 0.16 24.37
CA TRP A 323 3.63 0.59 23.39
C TRP A 323 3.34 2.10 23.47
N TYR A 324 3.06 2.58 24.69
CA TYR A 324 2.67 3.96 24.99
C TYR A 324 3.82 4.96 24.90
N ASN A 325 5.06 4.49 24.71
CA ASN A 325 6.23 5.38 24.52
C ASN A 325 6.41 5.80 23.05
N ALA A 326 5.60 5.25 22.14
CA ALA A 326 5.60 5.66 20.75
C ALA A 326 5.04 7.09 20.62
N PRO A 327 5.57 7.93 19.70
CA PRO A 327 5.09 9.29 19.50
C PRO A 327 3.66 9.35 18.92
N ASN A 328 3.22 8.25 18.31
CA ASN A 328 1.89 8.12 17.74
C ASN A 328 1.32 6.73 18.01
N TYR A 329 0.02 6.69 18.23
CA TYR A 329 -0.73 5.44 18.27
C TYR A 329 -0.80 4.80 16.88
N PRO A 330 -0.38 3.55 16.71
CA PRO A 330 -0.61 2.85 15.46
C PRO A 330 -2.10 2.51 15.33
N ASN A 331 -2.61 2.61 14.11
CA ASN A 331 -4.00 2.32 13.80
C ASN A 331 -4.35 0.84 14.03
N PHE A 332 -5.50 0.56 14.64
CA PHE A 332 -5.87 -0.81 14.99
C PHE A 332 -6.31 -1.66 13.81
N ALA A 333 -6.92 -1.06 12.77
CA ALA A 333 -7.62 -1.82 11.74
C ALA A 333 -7.46 -1.25 10.31
N ALA A 334 -6.64 -0.23 10.09
CA ALA A 334 -6.43 0.33 8.76
C ALA A 334 -4.97 0.65 8.49
N PHE A 335 -4.61 0.60 7.22
CA PHE A 335 -3.35 1.10 6.70
C PHE A 335 -3.57 2.37 5.90
N ALA A 336 -2.57 3.24 5.90
CA ALA A 336 -2.47 4.34 4.98
C ALA A 336 -1.02 4.54 4.56
N ALA A 337 -0.81 4.87 3.28
CA ALA A 337 0.51 5.12 2.72
C ALA A 337 0.50 6.28 1.71
N VAL A 338 1.53 7.13 1.80
CA VAL A 338 1.84 8.13 0.77
C VAL A 338 2.49 7.40 -0.40
N LYS A 339 1.87 7.54 -1.57
CA LYS A 339 2.37 7.07 -2.87
C LYS A 339 3.53 7.92 -3.34
N ALA A 340 4.26 7.41 -4.33
CA ALA A 340 5.38 8.11 -4.95
C ALA A 340 4.98 9.50 -5.52
N ASP A 341 3.76 9.60 -6.06
CA ASP A 341 3.16 10.83 -6.60
C ASP A 341 2.61 11.78 -5.51
N LYS A 342 2.86 11.49 -4.23
CA LYS A 342 2.41 12.28 -3.07
C LYS A 342 0.90 12.27 -2.82
N SER A 343 0.13 11.40 -3.49
CA SER A 343 -1.25 11.08 -3.10
C SER A 343 -1.28 10.03 -1.98
N ILE A 344 -2.43 9.84 -1.35
CA ILE A 344 -2.61 8.83 -0.29
C ILE A 344 -3.37 7.61 -0.85
N MET A 345 -2.97 6.42 -0.41
CA MET A 345 -3.83 5.23 -0.42
C MET A 345 -4.16 4.87 1.03
N ALA A 346 -5.38 4.41 1.29
CA ALA A 346 -5.77 3.79 2.54
C ALA A 346 -6.60 2.54 2.25
N TRP A 347 -6.58 1.58 3.17
CA TRP A 347 -7.44 0.39 3.12
C TRP A 347 -7.58 -0.23 4.51
N GLY A 348 -8.62 -1.05 4.70
CA GLY A 348 -8.94 -1.71 5.96
C GLY A 348 -10.26 -1.22 6.54
N GLY A 349 -10.34 -1.13 7.87
CA GLY A 349 -11.57 -0.78 8.57
C GLY A 349 -12.12 0.59 8.17
N PHE A 350 -13.37 0.62 7.72
CA PHE A 350 -14.06 1.85 7.32
C PHE A 350 -14.01 2.91 8.44
N TYR A 351 -14.40 2.52 9.66
CA TYR A 351 -14.40 3.41 10.82
C TYR A 351 -13.01 3.82 11.29
N THR A 352 -11.94 3.11 10.90
CA THR A 352 -10.57 3.42 11.30
C THR A 352 -9.79 4.21 10.25
N GLY A 353 -10.46 4.78 9.25
CA GLY A 353 -9.82 5.53 8.17
C GLY A 353 -9.21 4.65 7.07
N GLY A 354 -9.67 3.40 6.95
CA GLY A 354 -9.38 2.54 5.81
C GLY A 354 -10.02 3.02 4.51
N THR A 355 -10.97 3.94 4.58
CA THR A 355 -11.58 4.62 3.42
C THR A 355 -11.59 6.13 3.66
N GLY A 356 -11.92 6.91 2.62
CA GLY A 356 -12.07 8.37 2.76
C GLY A 356 -10.74 9.14 2.83
N ALA A 357 -9.65 8.53 2.36
CA ALA A 357 -8.37 9.22 2.22
C ALA A 357 -8.50 10.41 1.25
N PRO A 358 -7.74 11.50 1.47
CA PRO A 358 -7.84 12.70 0.65
C PRO A 358 -7.36 12.45 -0.79
N HIS A 359 -8.04 13.09 -1.75
CA HIS A 359 -7.77 12.93 -3.19
C HIS A 359 -6.65 13.83 -3.73
N ASP A 360 -6.28 14.88 -2.99
CA ASP A 360 -5.23 15.80 -3.40
C ASP A 360 -3.82 15.23 -3.15
N ARG A 361 -2.80 15.95 -3.61
CA ARG A 361 -1.39 15.52 -3.58
C ARG A 361 -0.55 16.45 -2.70
N GLY A 362 0.72 16.07 -2.52
CA GLY A 362 1.72 16.88 -1.82
C GLY A 362 2.03 16.39 -0.40
N TYR A 363 1.42 15.28 0.02
CA TYR A 363 1.66 14.68 1.34
C TYR A 363 3.05 14.08 1.45
N THR A 364 3.63 14.16 2.65
CA THR A 364 5.01 13.73 2.90
C THR A 364 5.14 12.72 4.04
N LYS A 365 4.23 12.79 5.02
CA LYS A 365 4.15 11.94 6.21
C LYS A 365 2.69 11.62 6.54
N ILE A 366 2.47 10.48 7.21
CA ILE A 366 1.18 10.05 7.74
C ILE A 366 1.36 9.69 9.22
N TYR A 367 0.40 10.09 10.02
CA TYR A 367 0.28 9.81 11.45
C TYR A 367 -1.08 9.19 11.70
N SER A 368 -1.23 8.47 12.82
CA SER A 368 -2.48 7.83 13.19
C SER A 368 -2.81 8.00 14.66
N THR A 369 -4.09 7.94 14.99
CA THR A 369 -4.59 7.51 16.31
C THR A 369 -4.95 6.03 16.23
N GLY A 370 -5.63 5.48 17.24
CA GLY A 370 -6.16 4.11 17.13
C GLY A 370 -7.19 3.95 15.99
N TYR A 371 -7.86 5.04 15.59
CA TYR A 371 -9.06 5.02 14.74
C TYR A 371 -9.09 6.09 13.63
N ALA A 372 -8.07 6.94 13.50
CA ALA A 372 -8.02 7.96 12.46
C ALA A 372 -6.60 8.17 11.94
N PHE A 373 -6.49 8.90 10.83
CA PHE A 373 -5.22 9.33 10.23
C PHE A 373 -5.16 10.85 10.07
N ALA A 374 -3.94 11.37 10.12
CA ALA A 374 -3.61 12.74 9.74
C ALA A 374 -2.38 12.73 8.83
N ALA A 375 -2.41 13.47 7.73
CA ALA A 375 -1.30 13.56 6.78
C ALA A 375 -0.79 14.99 6.66
N LEU A 376 0.55 15.11 6.61
CA LEU A 376 1.27 16.38 6.60
C LEU A 376 1.91 16.64 5.23
N LYS A 377 1.67 17.83 4.66
CA LYS A 377 2.31 18.29 3.43
C LYS A 377 3.64 19.00 3.70
N ALA A 378 4.42 19.24 2.65
CA ALA A 378 5.73 19.90 2.74
C ALA A 378 5.67 21.34 3.26
N ASP A 379 4.56 22.04 3.02
CA ASP A 379 4.30 23.38 3.57
C ASP A 379 3.84 23.34 5.04
N GLY A 380 3.60 22.15 5.59
CA GLY A 380 3.12 21.95 6.95
C GLY A 380 1.60 22.04 7.10
N SER A 381 0.82 22.04 6.02
CA SER A 381 -0.65 21.88 6.11
C SER A 381 -1.04 20.43 6.41
N ILE A 382 -2.19 20.24 7.09
CA ILE A 382 -2.65 18.95 7.63
C ILE A 382 -4.04 18.62 7.09
N THR A 383 -4.22 17.37 6.67
CA THR A 383 -5.54 16.79 6.36
C THR A 383 -5.76 15.55 7.20
N ALA A 384 -6.94 15.40 7.81
CA ALA A 384 -7.31 14.23 8.60
C ALA A 384 -8.53 13.50 8.02
N TRP A 385 -8.62 12.20 8.27
CA TRP A 385 -9.75 11.34 7.89
C TRP A 385 -9.86 10.12 8.83
N GLY A 386 -10.99 9.41 8.79
CA GLY A 386 -11.31 8.28 9.70
C GLY A 386 -12.37 8.67 10.73
N ASP A 387 -12.34 8.02 11.91
CA ASP A 387 -13.33 8.28 12.97
C ASP A 387 -13.33 9.77 13.39
N PRO A 388 -14.45 10.50 13.25
CA PRO A 388 -14.53 11.92 13.61
C PRO A 388 -14.22 12.21 15.08
N TYR A 389 -14.65 11.34 16.00
CA TYR A 389 -14.40 11.48 17.43
C TYR A 389 -12.92 11.25 17.75
N ALA A 390 -12.24 10.37 17.02
CA ALA A 390 -10.80 10.11 17.18
C ALA A 390 -9.88 11.08 16.42
N GLY A 391 -10.39 12.24 15.97
CA GLY A 391 -9.62 13.25 15.26
C GLY A 391 -9.52 13.06 13.75
N GLY A 392 -10.38 12.20 13.17
CA GLY A 392 -10.55 12.06 11.72
C GLY A 392 -11.18 13.27 11.05
N THR A 393 -11.67 14.24 11.82
CA THR A 393 -12.09 15.57 11.35
C THR A 393 -11.55 16.66 12.29
N GLY A 394 -11.66 17.92 11.87
CA GLY A 394 -11.25 19.05 12.72
C GLY A 394 -9.75 19.31 12.78
N ALA A 395 -8.98 18.81 11.82
CA ALA A 395 -7.57 19.18 11.67
C ALA A 395 -7.41 20.71 11.56
N PRO A 396 -6.33 21.29 12.13
CA PRO A 396 -6.16 22.74 12.17
C PRO A 396 -5.98 23.32 10.76
N SER A 397 -6.53 24.51 10.54
CA SER A 397 -6.30 25.27 9.32
C SER A 397 -4.91 25.93 9.32
N GLY A 398 -4.38 26.18 8.12
CA GLY A 398 -3.08 26.83 7.93
C GLY A 398 -1.93 25.87 7.66
N SER A 399 -0.72 26.39 7.75
CA SER A 399 0.53 25.71 7.38
C SER A 399 1.62 25.94 8.43
N GLY A 400 2.82 25.38 8.22
CA GLY A 400 3.98 25.52 9.11
C GLY A 400 4.03 24.53 10.28
N TYR A 401 3.14 23.54 10.32
CA TYR A 401 3.29 22.40 11.24
C TYR A 401 4.43 21.50 10.77
N THR A 402 5.16 20.94 11.71
CA THR A 402 6.40 20.18 11.46
C THR A 402 6.29 18.71 11.87
N GLU A 403 5.54 18.44 12.94
CA GLU A 403 5.29 17.11 13.46
C GLU A 403 3.89 16.99 14.07
N ILE A 404 3.36 15.77 14.12
CA ILE A 404 2.08 15.42 14.73
C ILE A 404 2.30 14.26 15.71
N TYR A 405 1.69 14.35 16.88
CA TYR A 405 1.68 13.34 17.95
C TYR A 405 0.25 12.88 18.20
N SER A 406 0.05 11.73 18.82
CA SER A 406 -1.30 11.25 19.12
C SER A 406 -1.42 10.45 20.42
N THR A 407 -2.60 10.55 21.03
CA THR A 407 -3.12 9.58 21.99
C THR A 407 -3.92 8.51 21.26
N GLY A 408 -4.66 7.65 21.97
CA GLY A 408 -5.57 6.70 21.35
C GLY A 408 -6.67 7.36 20.51
N TYR A 409 -7.08 8.59 20.84
CA TYR A 409 -8.27 9.26 20.29
C TYR A 409 -8.09 10.75 19.95
N ALA A 410 -6.88 11.32 20.07
CA ALA A 410 -6.64 12.72 19.74
C ALA A 410 -5.26 12.93 19.10
N PHE A 411 -5.14 14.02 18.35
CA PHE A 411 -3.89 14.48 17.77
C PHE A 411 -3.41 15.79 18.40
N ALA A 412 -2.10 16.02 18.39
CA ALA A 412 -1.47 17.28 18.71
C ALA A 412 -0.36 17.60 17.70
N ALA A 413 -0.47 18.70 16.97
CA ALA A 413 0.51 19.14 15.98
C ALA A 413 1.36 20.30 16.53
N VAL A 414 2.65 20.30 16.18
CA VAL A 414 3.62 21.31 16.63
C VAL A 414 4.23 22.09 15.46
N LYS A 415 4.36 23.40 15.62
CA LYS A 415 5.03 24.29 14.65
C LYS A 415 6.52 24.45 14.97
N ALA A 416 7.27 25.05 14.06
CA ALA A 416 8.71 25.29 14.23
C ALA A 416 9.06 26.17 15.45
N ASP A 417 8.15 27.06 15.87
CA ASP A 417 8.31 27.87 17.08
C ASP A 417 7.99 27.09 18.37
N GLY A 418 7.49 25.86 18.25
CA GLY A 418 7.06 25.02 19.36
C GLY A 418 5.65 25.31 19.87
N SER A 419 4.83 26.07 19.15
CA SER A 419 3.40 26.20 19.46
C SER A 419 2.62 24.93 19.10
N ILE A 420 1.59 24.60 19.89
CA ILE A 420 0.85 23.34 19.80
C ILE A 420 -0.61 23.60 19.44
N THR A 421 -1.19 22.78 18.57
CA THR A 421 -2.63 22.73 18.32
C THR A 421 -3.12 21.29 18.43
N ALA A 422 -4.18 21.05 19.20
CA ALA A 422 -4.77 19.72 19.38
C ALA A 422 -6.19 19.64 18.81
N TRP A 423 -6.59 18.44 18.39
CA TRP A 423 -7.94 18.12 17.91
C TRP A 423 -8.28 16.64 18.14
N GLY A 424 -9.57 16.29 18.04
CA GLY A 424 -10.10 14.96 18.36
C GLY A 424 -10.84 14.95 19.70
N ALA A 425 -10.90 13.79 20.36
CA ALA A 425 -11.69 13.60 21.57
C ALA A 425 -11.20 14.52 22.72
N SER A 426 -12.09 15.33 23.28
CA SER A 426 -11.76 16.29 24.34
C SER A 426 -11.24 15.61 25.61
N ASN A 427 -11.83 14.48 25.99
CA ASN A 427 -11.39 13.60 27.08
C ASN A 427 -10.14 12.76 26.74
N ALA A 428 -9.52 12.96 25.57
CA ALA A 428 -8.26 12.34 25.21
C ALA A 428 -7.15 13.37 24.90
N GLY A 429 -7.37 14.63 25.28
CA GLY A 429 -6.44 15.73 25.01
C GLY A 429 -6.62 16.42 23.66
N GLY A 430 -7.73 16.15 22.95
CA GLY A 430 -8.08 16.83 21.69
C GLY A 430 -8.47 18.30 21.86
N THR A 431 -8.54 18.78 23.09
CA THR A 431 -8.74 20.20 23.45
C THR A 431 -7.84 20.57 24.62
N GLY A 432 -7.61 21.87 24.83
CA GLY A 432 -6.84 22.34 25.99
C GLY A 432 -5.33 22.21 25.85
N ALA A 433 -4.81 22.17 24.61
CA ALA A 433 -3.37 22.28 24.36
C ALA A 433 -2.80 23.54 25.04
N PRO A 434 -1.60 23.48 25.62
CA PRO A 434 -1.06 24.58 26.40
C PRO A 434 -0.76 25.80 25.53
N PRO A 435 -1.01 27.03 26.04
CA PRO A 435 -0.72 28.24 25.30
C PRO A 435 0.79 28.50 25.22
N GLY A 436 1.18 29.30 24.24
CA GLY A 436 2.57 29.74 24.05
C GLY A 436 3.37 28.87 23.08
N SER A 437 4.69 29.00 23.16
CA SER A 437 5.65 28.39 22.24
C SER A 437 6.88 27.84 23.00
N GLY A 438 7.85 27.29 22.28
CA GLY A 438 9.08 26.73 22.85
C GLY A 438 8.98 25.29 23.34
N TYR A 439 7.86 24.59 23.07
CA TYR A 439 7.77 23.15 23.28
C TYR A 439 8.56 22.42 22.21
N THR A 440 9.41 21.48 22.63
CA THR A 440 10.31 20.75 21.74
C THR A 440 9.83 19.34 21.45
N LYS A 441 8.99 18.77 22.32
CA LYS A 441 8.51 17.40 22.20
C LYS A 441 7.20 17.17 22.95
N ILE A 442 6.36 16.28 22.43
CA ILE A 442 5.13 15.82 23.05
C ILE A 442 5.22 14.31 23.29
N TYR A 443 4.63 13.88 24.39
CA TYR A 443 4.48 12.49 24.82
C TYR A 443 3.00 12.26 25.12
N SER A 444 2.56 11.00 25.06
CA SER A 444 1.16 10.66 25.28
C SER A 444 1.00 9.40 26.13
N THR A 445 -0.10 9.35 26.87
CA THR A 445 -0.71 8.11 27.38
C THR A 445 -1.84 7.70 26.44
N GLY A 446 -2.75 6.80 26.87
CA GLY A 446 -3.95 6.49 26.11
C GLY A 446 -4.88 7.69 25.91
N HIS A 447 -4.93 8.62 26.88
CA HIS A 447 -5.93 9.68 26.93
C HIS A 447 -5.40 11.05 27.40
N ALA A 448 -4.08 11.21 27.55
CA ALA A 448 -3.47 12.49 27.91
C ALA A 448 -2.17 12.75 27.15
N PHE A 449 -1.78 14.02 27.09
CA PHE A 449 -0.52 14.48 26.55
C PHE A 449 0.34 15.16 27.62
N ALA A 450 1.65 15.11 27.43
CA ALA A 450 2.64 15.89 28.17
C ALA A 450 3.67 16.48 27.20
N ALA A 451 3.83 17.81 27.21
CA ALA A 451 4.79 18.52 26.39
C ALA A 451 5.97 19.04 27.23
N VAL A 452 7.17 18.99 26.63
CA VAL A 452 8.43 19.38 27.26
C VAL A 452 9.03 20.58 26.52
N LYS A 453 9.54 21.56 27.27
CA LYS A 453 10.32 22.70 26.73
C LYS A 453 11.82 22.42 26.77
N ALA A 454 12.61 23.28 26.11
CA ALA A 454 14.08 23.15 26.06
C ALA A 454 14.77 23.15 27.43
N ASP A 455 14.20 23.83 28.43
CA ASP A 455 14.69 23.81 29.82
C ASP A 455 14.31 22.52 30.58
N GLY A 456 13.48 21.66 29.99
CA GLY A 456 12.97 20.44 30.60
C GLY A 456 11.75 20.64 31.50
N SER A 457 11.09 21.81 31.47
CA SER A 457 9.78 22.00 32.13
C SER A 457 8.67 21.25 31.37
N ILE A 458 7.67 20.75 32.12
CA ILE A 458 6.61 19.89 31.61
C ILE A 458 5.25 20.56 31.76
N THR A 459 4.41 20.46 30.73
CA THR A 459 2.97 20.80 30.81
C THR A 459 2.15 19.63 30.30
N ALA A 460 1.16 19.18 31.08
CA ALA A 460 0.24 18.11 30.69
C ALA A 460 -1.18 18.63 30.46
N TRP A 461 -1.93 17.94 29.60
CA TRP A 461 -3.35 18.18 29.34
C TRP A 461 -4.05 16.91 28.86
N GLY A 462 -5.38 16.88 28.91
CA GLY A 462 -6.22 15.72 28.59
C GLY A 462 -6.91 15.14 29.82
N ASP A 463 -7.21 13.84 29.82
CA ASP A 463 -7.88 13.19 30.96
C ASP A 463 -7.00 13.23 32.22
N SER A 464 -7.54 13.80 33.30
CA SER A 464 -6.87 13.89 34.60
C SER A 464 -6.53 12.52 35.18
N ASN A 465 -7.36 11.51 34.93
CA ASN A 465 -7.09 10.14 35.39
C ASN A 465 -5.95 9.50 34.61
N SER A 466 -5.65 9.99 33.42
CA SER A 466 -4.59 9.45 32.56
C SER A 466 -3.31 10.30 32.57
N GLY A 467 -3.14 11.17 33.58
CA GLY A 467 -1.97 12.04 33.72
C GLY A 467 -2.06 13.38 32.99
N GLY A 468 -3.26 13.76 32.52
CA GLY A 468 -3.53 15.07 31.91
C GLY A 468 -3.46 16.25 32.88
N THR A 469 -3.33 15.99 34.17
CA THR A 469 -3.03 16.98 35.21
C THR A 469 -1.95 16.45 36.15
N GLY A 470 -1.39 17.31 37.01
CA GLY A 470 -0.42 16.90 38.02
C GLY A 470 1.00 16.65 37.51
N ALA A 471 1.35 17.18 36.33
CA ALA A 471 2.73 17.19 35.85
C ALA A 471 3.68 17.81 36.89
N PRO A 472 4.89 17.29 37.05
CA PRO A 472 5.81 17.75 38.09
C PRO A 472 6.25 19.19 37.86
N SER A 473 6.44 19.92 38.96
CA SER A 473 7.01 21.27 38.93
C SER A 473 8.52 21.23 38.72
N GLY A 474 9.08 22.34 38.22
CA GLY A 474 10.51 22.48 37.96
C GLY A 474 10.93 22.16 36.53
N SER A 475 12.23 22.00 36.33
CA SER A 475 12.89 21.84 35.04
C SER A 475 13.96 20.75 35.07
N GLY A 476 14.66 20.53 33.95
CA GLY A 476 15.74 19.55 33.83
C GLY A 476 15.29 18.12 33.51
N TYR A 477 14.01 17.90 33.21
CA TYR A 477 13.54 16.62 32.67
C TYR A 477 13.97 16.48 31.21
N SER A 478 14.60 15.36 30.88
CA SER A 478 15.14 15.10 29.54
C SER A 478 14.23 14.18 28.71
N LYS A 479 13.40 13.36 29.37
CA LYS A 479 12.53 12.41 28.69
C LYS A 479 11.33 12.00 29.55
N ILE A 480 10.19 11.79 28.91
CA ILE A 480 8.99 11.21 29.52
C ILE A 480 8.74 9.82 28.92
N TYR A 481 8.20 8.94 29.74
CA TYR A 481 7.74 7.60 29.40
C TYR A 481 6.31 7.44 29.90
N SER A 482 5.56 6.52 29.30
CA SER A 482 4.12 6.38 29.53
C SER A 482 3.70 4.93 29.69
N THR A 483 2.70 4.70 30.52
CA THR A 483 1.77 3.56 30.48
C THR A 483 0.46 4.03 29.83
N ASP A 484 -0.62 3.23 29.87
CA ASP A 484 -1.92 3.68 29.35
C ASP A 484 -2.50 4.86 30.13
N GLY A 485 -2.23 4.94 31.44
CA GLY A 485 -2.84 5.92 32.35
C GLY A 485 -1.85 6.79 33.15
N ALA A 486 -0.54 6.60 33.01
CA ALA A 486 0.44 7.36 33.79
C ALA A 486 1.70 7.73 33.01
N PHE A 487 2.39 8.75 33.49
CA PHE A 487 3.67 9.21 32.99
C PHE A 487 4.79 9.03 34.02
N ALA A 488 6.01 8.85 33.54
CA ALA A 488 7.25 8.87 34.32
C ALA A 488 8.30 9.74 33.60
N ALA A 489 8.68 10.86 34.20
CA ALA A 489 9.70 11.76 33.70
C ALA A 489 11.07 11.48 34.33
N LEU A 490 12.09 11.44 33.48
CA LEU A 490 13.50 11.16 33.80
C LEU A 490 14.33 12.43 33.67
N LYS A 491 15.14 12.73 34.68
CA LYS A 491 16.14 13.82 34.64
C LYS A 491 17.51 13.32 34.17
N ALA A 492 18.41 14.25 33.85
CA ALA A 492 19.78 13.93 33.41
C ALA A 492 20.62 13.19 34.47
N ASP A 493 20.36 13.44 35.76
CA ASP A 493 20.99 12.70 36.88
C ASP A 493 20.41 11.28 37.05
N GLY A 494 19.34 10.96 36.32
CA GLY A 494 18.65 9.68 36.38
C GLY A 494 17.62 9.57 37.51
N SER A 495 17.22 10.67 38.13
CA SER A 495 16.07 10.70 39.04
C SER A 495 14.74 10.64 38.27
N ILE A 496 13.72 10.01 38.87
CA ILE A 496 12.42 9.75 38.23
C ILE A 496 11.29 10.41 39.03
N THR A 497 10.35 11.04 38.31
CA THR A 497 9.09 11.52 38.89
C THR A 497 7.92 10.97 38.09
N ALA A 498 6.97 10.31 38.73
CA ALA A 498 5.76 9.78 38.09
C ALA A 498 4.51 10.55 38.51
N TRP A 499 3.50 10.59 37.63
CA TRP A 499 2.18 11.15 37.88
C TRP A 499 1.12 10.49 36.99
N GLY A 500 -0.16 10.70 37.29
CA GLY A 500 -1.31 10.06 36.63
C GLY A 500 -1.95 8.98 37.50
N ASP A 501 -2.62 8.00 36.89
CA ASP A 501 -3.30 6.92 37.61
C ASP A 501 -2.32 6.10 38.45
N SER A 502 -2.60 5.98 39.75
CA SER A 502 -1.82 5.16 40.67
C SER A 502 -1.81 3.68 40.30
N ASN A 503 -2.90 3.16 39.71
CA ASN A 503 -2.99 1.79 39.23
C ASN A 503 -2.23 1.58 37.91
N SER A 504 -1.72 2.65 37.30
CA SER A 504 -0.91 2.60 36.09
C SER A 504 0.55 3.01 36.32
N GLY A 505 0.98 3.09 37.58
CA GLY A 505 2.35 3.49 37.95
C GLY A 505 2.56 4.99 38.08
N GLY A 506 1.48 5.78 38.17
CA GLY A 506 1.53 7.23 38.43
C GLY A 506 2.03 7.60 39.83
N THR A 507 2.19 6.61 40.72
CA THR A 507 2.81 6.76 42.03
C THR A 507 3.82 5.63 42.27
N GLY A 508 4.67 5.78 43.30
CA GLY A 508 5.61 4.72 43.69
C GLY A 508 6.87 4.61 42.82
N ALA A 509 7.20 5.66 42.05
CA ALA A 509 8.47 5.73 41.34
C ALA A 509 9.66 5.57 42.32
N PRO A 510 10.75 4.89 41.91
CA PRO A 510 11.86 4.62 42.80
C PRO A 510 12.57 5.89 43.23
N SER A 511 13.02 5.92 44.49
CA SER A 511 13.88 6.98 45.00
C SER A 511 15.33 6.83 44.51
N GLY A 512 16.07 7.94 44.51
CA GLY A 512 17.47 7.99 44.09
C GLY A 512 17.67 8.38 42.63
N SER A 513 18.89 8.17 42.14
CA SER A 513 19.37 8.61 40.83
C SER A 513 20.13 7.50 40.09
N GLY A 514 20.65 7.80 38.90
CA GLY A 514 21.44 6.87 38.09
C GLY A 514 20.64 5.93 37.18
N TYR A 515 19.31 6.10 37.08
CA TYR A 515 18.53 5.44 36.05
C TYR A 515 18.79 6.08 34.68
N SER A 516 18.94 5.25 33.66
CA SER A 516 19.27 5.69 32.30
C SER A 516 18.11 5.53 31.32
N LYS A 517 17.18 4.63 31.63
CA LYS A 517 16.06 4.30 30.75
C LYS A 517 14.89 3.69 31.52
N ILE A 518 13.69 4.03 31.09
CA ILE A 518 12.44 3.45 31.59
C ILE A 518 11.78 2.66 30.45
N TYR A 519 11.07 1.61 30.82
CA TYR A 519 10.27 0.77 29.97
C TYR A 519 8.88 0.63 30.59
N SER A 520 7.87 0.31 29.78
CA SER A 520 6.49 0.22 30.26
C SER A 520 5.69 -0.93 29.63
N THR A 521 4.77 -1.44 30.44
CA THR A 521 3.63 -2.27 30.02
C THR A 521 2.36 -1.40 29.99
N TYR A 522 1.17 -2.00 29.92
CA TYR A 522 -0.10 -1.28 30.02
C TYR A 522 -0.24 -0.50 31.35
N GLY A 523 0.26 -1.04 32.46
CA GLY A 523 0.01 -0.48 33.80
C GLY A 523 1.21 -0.49 34.75
N ALA A 524 2.42 -0.76 34.27
CA ALA A 524 3.63 -0.75 35.09
C ALA A 524 4.85 -0.20 34.34
N PHE A 525 5.83 0.25 35.11
CA PHE A 525 7.12 0.71 34.62
C PHE A 525 8.26 -0.17 35.14
N ALA A 526 9.35 -0.23 34.37
CA ALA A 526 10.62 -0.82 34.76
C ALA A 526 11.78 0.11 34.36
N ALA A 527 12.54 0.60 35.34
CA ALA A 527 13.69 1.48 35.12
C ALA A 527 15.01 0.71 35.25
N VAL A 528 15.99 1.06 34.41
CA VAL A 528 17.29 0.39 34.31
C VAL A 528 18.42 1.38 34.61
N LYS A 529 19.34 0.99 35.50
CA LYS A 529 20.57 1.75 35.80
C LYS A 529 21.70 1.42 34.84
N ALA A 530 22.78 2.19 34.88
CA ALA A 530 23.95 1.97 34.01
C ALA A 530 24.63 0.61 34.19
N ASP A 531 24.59 0.04 35.40
CA ASP A 531 25.06 -1.32 35.68
C ASP A 531 24.11 -2.42 35.15
N GLY A 532 22.92 -2.04 34.69
CA GLY A 532 21.89 -2.95 34.21
C GLY A 532 21.00 -3.52 35.31
N SER A 533 21.04 -3.00 36.54
CA SER A 533 20.06 -3.35 37.58
C SER A 533 18.68 -2.75 37.26
N ILE A 534 17.61 -3.44 37.67
CA ILE A 534 16.23 -3.11 37.30
C ILE A 534 15.40 -2.82 38.55
N THR A 535 14.58 -1.76 38.50
CA THR A 535 13.54 -1.50 39.49
C THR A 535 12.20 -1.33 38.79
N ALA A 536 11.16 -2.04 39.24
CA ALA A 536 9.82 -1.93 38.69
C ALA A 536 8.83 -1.35 39.71
N TRP A 537 7.79 -0.69 39.21
CA TRP A 537 6.68 -0.16 40.01
C TRP A 537 5.40 -0.07 39.17
N GLY A 538 4.25 0.16 39.83
CA GLY A 538 2.92 0.15 39.22
C GLY A 538 2.16 -1.14 39.52
N THR A 539 1.20 -1.52 38.66
CA THR A 539 0.34 -2.67 38.94
C THR A 539 1.13 -3.98 39.01
N PRO A 540 1.03 -4.76 40.11
CA PRO A 540 1.75 -6.02 40.27
C PRO A 540 1.53 -7.02 39.12
N HIS A 541 0.26 -7.21 38.72
CA HIS A 541 -0.10 -8.10 37.63
C HIS A 541 0.44 -7.66 36.25
N ALA A 542 0.84 -6.39 36.10
CA ALA A 542 1.42 -5.86 34.87
C ALA A 542 2.97 -5.84 34.90
N GLY A 543 3.59 -6.52 35.87
CA GLY A 543 5.04 -6.53 36.06
C GLY A 543 5.58 -5.39 36.92
N GLY A 544 4.72 -4.68 37.65
CA GLY A 544 5.11 -3.63 38.60
C GLY A 544 5.83 -4.14 39.85
N THR A 545 5.85 -5.45 40.06
CA THR A 545 6.64 -6.12 41.11
C THR A 545 7.37 -7.33 40.52
N GLY A 546 8.33 -7.88 41.26
CA GLY A 546 9.04 -9.10 40.86
C GLY A 546 10.11 -8.91 39.79
N ALA A 547 10.62 -7.68 39.61
CA ALA A 547 11.78 -7.42 38.76
C ALA A 547 12.98 -8.30 39.19
N PRO A 548 13.78 -8.81 38.24
CA PRO A 548 14.86 -9.74 38.55
C PRO A 548 15.97 -9.06 39.35
N SER A 549 16.57 -9.82 40.26
CA SER A 549 17.76 -9.38 41.00
C SER A 549 19.02 -9.42 40.14
N GLY A 550 20.03 -8.63 40.54
CA GLY A 550 21.33 -8.56 39.87
C GLY A 550 21.41 -7.48 38.79
N SER A 551 22.47 -7.56 37.99
CA SER A 551 22.87 -6.54 37.02
C SER A 551 23.22 -7.14 35.64
N GLY A 552 23.64 -6.30 34.71
CA GLY A 552 24.04 -6.68 33.35
C GLY A 552 22.90 -6.82 32.34
N TYR A 553 21.69 -6.38 32.68
CA TYR A 553 20.60 -6.26 31.71
C TYR A 553 20.80 -5.02 30.84
N THR A 554 20.67 -5.21 29.52
CA THR A 554 20.96 -4.16 28.53
C THR A 554 19.70 -3.62 27.87
N LYS A 555 18.62 -4.41 27.85
CA LYS A 555 17.36 -4.04 27.21
C LYS A 555 16.19 -4.79 27.82
N ILE A 556 15.07 -4.11 27.98
CA ILE A 556 13.78 -4.69 28.35
C ILE A 556 12.83 -4.59 27.16
N TYR A 557 11.96 -5.59 27.06
CA TYR A 557 10.86 -5.70 26.12
C TYR A 557 9.59 -5.95 26.92
N SER A 558 8.44 -5.57 26.37
CA SER A 558 7.17 -5.73 27.07
C SER A 558 6.07 -6.26 26.17
N THR A 559 5.11 -6.93 26.80
CA THR A 559 3.75 -7.12 26.28
C THR A 559 2.81 -6.16 27.02
N ASP A 560 1.49 -6.35 26.94
CA ASP A 560 0.55 -5.53 27.72
C ASP A 560 0.72 -5.74 29.24
N GLY A 561 1.17 -6.92 29.71
CA GLY A 561 1.22 -7.24 31.14
C GLY A 561 2.55 -7.79 31.66
N THR A 562 3.57 -7.92 30.81
CA THR A 562 4.83 -8.59 31.17
C THR A 562 6.05 -7.88 30.63
N PHE A 563 7.17 -8.10 31.31
CA PHE A 563 8.48 -7.67 30.87
C PHE A 563 9.40 -8.86 30.61
N ALA A 564 10.30 -8.71 29.64
CA ALA A 564 11.41 -9.61 29.37
C ALA A 564 12.71 -8.80 29.22
N ALA A 565 13.69 -9.06 30.09
CA ALA A 565 14.98 -8.41 30.10
C ALA A 565 16.07 -9.30 29.46
N LEU A 566 16.90 -8.68 28.61
CA LEU A 566 17.98 -9.30 27.86
C LEU A 566 19.35 -8.84 28.39
N LYS A 567 20.24 -9.78 28.70
CA LYS A 567 21.64 -9.51 29.07
C LYS A 567 22.57 -9.48 27.86
N THR A 568 23.79 -8.95 28.03
CA THR A 568 24.82 -8.88 26.96
C THR A 568 25.20 -10.24 26.39
N ASN A 569 25.23 -11.29 27.23
CA ASN A 569 25.49 -12.65 26.77
C ASN A 569 24.29 -13.27 26.02
N GLY A 570 23.15 -12.59 25.96
CA GLY A 570 21.93 -13.04 25.32
C GLY A 570 21.03 -13.94 26.18
N SER A 571 21.24 -14.03 27.50
CA SER A 571 20.27 -14.70 28.40
C SER A 571 19.06 -13.82 28.67
N ILE A 572 17.89 -14.42 28.85
CA ILE A 572 16.60 -13.73 29.02
C ILE A 572 16.01 -14.03 30.40
N THR A 573 15.44 -13.02 31.05
CA THR A 573 14.62 -13.19 32.27
C THR A 573 13.31 -12.46 32.08
N ALA A 574 12.18 -13.11 32.36
CA ALA A 574 10.85 -12.50 32.27
C ALA A 574 10.17 -12.44 33.64
N TRP A 575 9.25 -11.49 33.80
CA TRP A 575 8.41 -11.34 34.99
C TRP A 575 7.08 -10.61 34.65
N GLY A 576 6.13 -10.65 35.58
CA GLY A 576 4.76 -10.14 35.41
C GLY A 576 3.74 -11.27 35.26
N ASN A 577 2.64 -11.02 34.56
CA ASN A 577 1.57 -12.01 34.36
C ASN A 577 2.07 -13.29 33.64
N SER A 578 1.86 -14.46 34.25
CA SER A 578 2.24 -15.75 33.65
C SER A 578 1.61 -16.02 32.29
N ASP A 579 0.35 -15.60 32.10
CA ASP A 579 -0.44 -15.91 30.90
C ASP A 579 0.06 -15.15 29.66
N THR A 580 0.81 -14.06 29.87
CA THR A 580 1.37 -13.22 28.80
C THR A 580 2.90 -13.31 28.74
N GLY A 581 3.49 -14.39 29.23
CA GLY A 581 4.92 -14.67 29.11
C GLY A 581 5.80 -14.12 30.23
N GLY A 582 5.19 -13.82 31.40
CA GLY A 582 5.93 -13.48 32.62
C GLY A 582 6.71 -14.67 33.19
N THR A 583 6.39 -15.89 32.73
CA THR A 583 7.14 -17.12 33.00
C THR A 583 7.46 -17.84 31.68
N GLY A 584 8.32 -18.85 31.73
CA GLY A 584 8.64 -19.68 30.55
C GLY A 584 9.59 -19.05 29.54
N ALA A 585 10.33 -18.00 29.93
CA ALA A 585 11.42 -17.47 29.12
C ALA A 585 12.45 -18.56 28.78
N PRO A 586 13.02 -18.57 27.56
CA PRO A 586 13.90 -19.65 27.12
C PRO A 586 15.20 -19.69 27.93
N SER A 587 15.65 -20.90 28.23
CA SER A 587 16.94 -21.12 28.88
C SER A 587 18.12 -20.92 27.92
N GLY A 588 19.30 -20.66 28.48
CA GLY A 588 20.54 -20.47 27.72
C GLY A 588 20.82 -19.03 27.33
N SER A 589 21.73 -18.86 26.37
CA SER A 589 22.31 -17.58 25.96
C SER A 589 22.38 -17.45 24.42
N GLY A 590 22.90 -16.33 23.93
CA GLY A 590 23.09 -16.08 22.50
C GLY A 590 21.87 -15.52 21.75
N TYR A 591 20.80 -15.16 22.46
CA TYR A 591 19.72 -14.34 21.88
C TYR A 591 20.20 -12.91 21.67
N THR A 592 19.84 -12.34 20.53
CA THR A 592 20.29 -11.00 20.11
C THR A 592 19.19 -9.96 20.21
N LYS A 593 17.92 -10.38 20.10
CA LYS A 593 16.77 -9.50 20.14
C LYS A 593 15.51 -10.27 20.51
N ILE A 594 14.63 -9.60 21.25
CA ILE A 594 13.27 -10.04 21.55
C ILE A 594 12.30 -9.16 20.75
N TYR A 595 11.15 -9.73 20.40
CA TYR A 595 10.01 -9.09 19.79
C TYR A 595 8.77 -9.50 20.58
N SER A 596 7.73 -8.68 20.53
CA SER A 596 6.50 -8.92 21.30
C SER A 596 5.27 -8.79 20.43
N THR A 597 4.23 -9.56 20.74
CA THR A 597 2.82 -9.20 20.50
C THR A 597 2.26 -8.56 21.78
N ARG A 598 0.94 -8.36 21.88
CA ARG A 598 0.33 -7.90 23.14
C ARG A 598 0.33 -8.95 24.25
N GLY A 599 0.57 -10.23 23.94
CA GLY A 599 0.50 -11.32 24.93
C GLY A 599 1.60 -12.40 24.82
N ALA A 600 2.57 -12.26 23.92
CA ALA A 600 3.66 -13.22 23.78
C ALA A 600 4.95 -12.57 23.33
N PHE A 601 6.05 -13.31 23.47
CA PHE A 601 7.38 -12.93 23.03
C PHE A 601 7.96 -13.91 22.01
N ALA A 602 8.84 -13.41 21.16
CA ALA A 602 9.69 -14.20 20.27
C ALA A 602 11.13 -13.66 20.29
N ALA A 603 12.10 -14.52 20.58
CA ALA A 603 13.52 -14.17 20.62
C ALA A 603 14.30 -14.83 19.48
N VAL A 604 15.26 -14.09 18.90
CA VAL A 604 16.08 -14.55 17.78
C VAL A 604 17.57 -14.62 18.14
N LYS A 605 18.25 -15.69 17.72
CA LYS A 605 19.71 -15.86 17.86
C LYS A 605 20.46 -15.33 16.64
N VAL A 606 21.79 -15.22 16.74
CA VAL A 606 22.67 -14.76 15.64
C VAL A 606 22.51 -15.58 14.36
N ASN A 607 22.35 -16.90 14.49
CA ASN A 607 22.11 -17.79 13.35
C ASN A 607 20.67 -17.67 12.77
N GLY A 608 19.81 -16.85 13.38
CA GLY A 608 18.44 -16.64 12.96
C GLY A 608 17.45 -17.68 13.43
N THR A 609 17.76 -18.56 14.39
CA THR A 609 16.74 -19.44 15.01
C THR A 609 15.84 -18.64 15.94
N ILE A 610 14.54 -18.98 15.98
CA ILE A 610 13.53 -18.29 16.77
C ILE A 610 13.03 -19.19 17.92
N THR A 611 12.80 -18.61 19.09
CA THR A 611 12.09 -19.25 20.20
C THR A 611 10.98 -18.33 20.68
N ALA A 612 9.75 -18.83 20.81
CA ALA A 612 8.61 -18.07 21.31
C ALA A 612 8.14 -18.62 22.67
N TRP A 613 7.54 -17.74 23.48
CA TRP A 613 6.90 -18.09 24.75
C TRP A 613 5.80 -17.07 25.11
N GLY A 614 4.96 -17.41 26.09
CA GLY A 614 3.79 -16.61 26.49
C GLY A 614 2.48 -17.21 25.98
N SER A 615 1.45 -16.38 25.78
CA SER A 615 0.12 -16.85 25.39
C SER A 615 0.16 -17.59 24.04
N SER A 616 -0.35 -18.82 24.00
CA SER A 616 -0.48 -19.60 22.77
C SER A 616 -1.41 -18.91 21.76
N TYR A 617 -2.42 -18.18 22.25
CA TYR A 617 -3.33 -17.38 21.43
C TYR A 617 -2.67 -16.12 20.85
N ALA A 618 -1.47 -15.74 21.30
CA ALA A 618 -0.76 -14.55 20.82
C ALA A 618 0.57 -14.87 20.13
N GLY A 619 0.79 -16.14 19.73
CA GLY A 619 2.02 -16.58 19.08
C GLY A 619 3.15 -17.00 20.02
N GLY A 620 2.84 -17.25 21.30
CA GLY A 620 3.76 -17.79 22.29
C GLY A 620 4.17 -19.25 22.03
N THR A 621 3.49 -19.94 21.11
CA THR A 621 3.84 -21.26 20.61
C THR A 621 3.83 -21.26 19.09
N GLY A 622 4.40 -22.30 18.46
CA GLY A 622 4.36 -22.46 16.99
C GLY A 622 5.39 -21.62 16.22
N ALA A 623 6.43 -21.11 16.88
CA ALA A 623 7.54 -20.46 16.19
C ALA A 623 8.14 -21.38 15.10
N PRO A 624 8.54 -20.83 13.95
CA PRO A 624 8.98 -21.65 12.84
C PRO A 624 10.31 -22.35 13.12
N SER A 625 10.45 -23.58 12.62
CA SER A 625 11.70 -24.31 12.67
C SER A 625 12.74 -23.75 11.69
N GLY A 626 14.01 -24.06 11.94
CA GLY A 626 15.13 -23.66 11.10
C GLY A 626 15.78 -22.33 11.48
N SER A 627 16.69 -21.88 10.62
CA SER A 627 17.58 -20.72 10.83
C SER A 627 17.48 -19.71 9.68
N GLY A 628 18.24 -18.61 9.76
CA GLY A 628 18.30 -17.59 8.70
C GLY A 628 17.19 -16.53 8.75
N TYR A 629 16.37 -16.49 9.81
CA TYR A 629 15.49 -15.35 10.04
C TYR A 629 16.29 -14.14 10.53
N THR A 630 16.02 -12.98 9.95
CA THR A 630 16.76 -11.73 10.19
C THR A 630 15.96 -10.72 10.99
N LYS A 631 14.63 -10.79 10.92
CA LYS A 631 13.72 -9.86 11.59
C LYS A 631 12.36 -10.50 11.84
N ILE A 632 11.70 -10.09 12.92
CA ILE A 632 10.32 -10.46 13.25
C ILE A 632 9.49 -9.17 13.29
N TYR A 633 8.26 -9.27 12.84
CA TYR A 633 7.22 -8.26 12.89
C TYR A 633 6.03 -8.83 13.67
N SER A 634 5.18 -7.96 14.21
CA SER A 634 4.07 -8.36 15.09
C SER A 634 2.78 -7.59 14.81
N THR A 635 1.65 -8.28 14.89
CA THR A 635 0.33 -7.70 15.16
C THR A 635 0.02 -7.84 16.66
N GLY A 636 -1.24 -7.59 17.07
CA GLY A 636 -1.67 -7.73 18.45
C GLY A 636 -1.58 -9.17 18.95
N GLY A 637 -1.81 -10.15 18.06
CA GLY A 637 -1.86 -11.58 18.40
C GLY A 637 -1.00 -12.50 17.53
N ALA A 638 -0.24 -11.98 16.56
CA ALA A 638 0.56 -12.82 15.67
C ALA A 638 1.94 -12.24 15.36
N PHE A 639 2.84 -13.12 14.93
CA PHE A 639 4.17 -12.77 14.46
C PHE A 639 4.35 -13.12 12.98
N ALA A 640 5.23 -12.37 12.31
CA ALA A 640 5.71 -12.64 10.97
C ALA A 640 7.24 -12.49 10.91
N ALA A 641 7.95 -13.58 10.64
CA ALA A 641 9.41 -13.61 10.52
C ALA A 641 9.87 -13.57 9.07
N PHE A 642 11.03 -12.94 8.87
CA PHE A 642 11.57 -12.59 7.58
C PHE A 642 12.96 -13.18 7.37
N LYS A 643 13.22 -13.80 6.21
CA LYS A 643 14.55 -14.31 5.82
C LYS A 643 15.28 -13.33 4.89
N THR A 644 16.60 -13.51 4.73
CA THR A 644 17.44 -12.64 3.89
C THR A 644 17.00 -12.55 2.42
N ASN A 645 16.40 -13.62 1.89
CA ASN A 645 15.85 -13.64 0.53
C ASN A 645 14.49 -12.92 0.40
N GLY A 646 13.91 -12.47 1.51
CA GLY A 646 12.61 -11.81 1.53
C GLY A 646 11.41 -12.73 1.66
N SER A 647 11.57 -14.03 1.95
CA SER A 647 10.45 -14.92 2.26
C SER A 647 9.91 -14.68 3.67
N ILE A 648 8.61 -14.86 3.86
CA ILE A 648 7.89 -14.57 5.10
C ILE A 648 7.31 -15.86 5.68
N THR A 649 7.35 -16.00 7.00
CA THR A 649 6.66 -17.07 7.74
C THR A 649 5.91 -16.47 8.91
N ALA A 650 4.61 -16.72 9.03
CA ALA A 650 3.78 -16.23 10.13
C ALA A 650 3.33 -17.35 11.07
N TRP A 651 3.07 -16.99 12.33
CA TRP A 651 2.49 -17.87 13.35
C TRP A 651 1.76 -17.04 14.42
N GLY A 652 0.91 -17.70 15.21
CA GLY A 652 0.07 -17.07 16.25
C GLY A 652 -1.41 -17.08 15.88
N ASP A 653 -2.17 -16.10 16.38
CA ASP A 653 -3.61 -16.02 16.11
C ASP A 653 -3.90 -15.87 14.61
N SER A 654 -4.71 -16.78 14.06
CA SER A 654 -5.11 -16.75 12.66
C SER A 654 -5.89 -15.49 12.28
N GLY A 655 -6.73 -14.96 13.18
CA GLY A 655 -7.48 -13.72 12.95
C GLY A 655 -6.57 -12.50 12.85
N SER A 656 -5.42 -12.53 13.53
CA SER A 656 -4.44 -11.45 13.56
C SER A 656 -3.30 -11.62 12.53
N GLY A 657 -3.43 -12.52 11.56
CA GLY A 657 -2.42 -12.76 10.52
C GLY A 657 -1.34 -13.79 10.89
N GLY A 658 -1.60 -14.64 11.88
CA GLY A 658 -0.74 -15.78 12.26
C GLY A 658 -0.73 -16.90 11.22
N THR A 659 -1.64 -16.87 10.26
CA THR A 659 -1.67 -17.75 9.08
C THR A 659 -1.85 -16.91 7.81
N GLY A 660 -1.64 -17.51 6.63
CA GLY A 660 -1.89 -16.83 5.36
C GLY A 660 -0.81 -15.86 4.90
N ALA A 661 0.40 -15.93 5.48
CA ALA A 661 1.55 -15.20 4.96
C ALA A 661 1.78 -15.51 3.47
N PRO A 662 2.20 -14.52 2.66
CA PRO A 662 2.29 -14.71 1.22
C PRO A 662 3.38 -15.72 0.83
N SER A 663 3.08 -16.51 -0.20
CA SER A 663 4.09 -17.32 -0.86
C SER A 663 5.07 -16.45 -1.65
N GLY A 664 6.31 -16.90 -1.80
CA GLY A 664 7.35 -16.21 -2.55
C GLY A 664 8.41 -15.50 -1.71
N SER A 665 9.21 -14.67 -2.38
CA SER A 665 10.36 -13.96 -1.81
C SER A 665 10.48 -12.56 -2.41
N GLY A 666 11.50 -11.78 -2.03
CA GLY A 666 11.70 -10.42 -2.58
C GLY A 666 10.86 -9.31 -1.94
N TYR A 667 10.10 -9.61 -0.89
CA TYR A 667 9.61 -8.58 0.02
C TYR A 667 10.80 -7.85 0.65
N THR A 668 10.58 -6.67 1.21
CA THR A 668 11.63 -5.86 1.84
C THR A 668 11.24 -5.30 3.20
N LYS A 669 9.94 -5.14 3.43
CA LYS A 669 9.42 -4.64 4.70
C LYS A 669 8.00 -5.16 4.93
N ILE A 670 7.65 -5.33 6.21
CA ILE A 670 6.29 -5.61 6.67
C ILE A 670 5.86 -4.45 7.56
N TYR A 671 4.61 -4.05 7.41
CA TYR A 671 3.91 -3.11 8.26
C TYR A 671 2.73 -3.84 8.92
N SER A 672 2.28 -3.38 10.09
CA SER A 672 1.19 -4.03 10.82
C SER A 672 0.21 -3.07 11.48
N THR A 673 -1.05 -3.50 11.48
CA THR A 673 -2.12 -2.97 12.35
C THR A 673 -2.27 -3.87 13.59
N GLY A 674 -3.34 -3.69 14.36
CA GLY A 674 -3.72 -4.60 15.43
C GLY A 674 -3.98 -6.04 14.97
N TYR A 675 -4.46 -6.22 13.74
CA TYR A 675 -5.00 -7.51 13.28
C TYR A 675 -4.53 -7.94 11.88
N ALA A 676 -3.73 -7.14 11.19
CA ALA A 676 -3.25 -7.47 9.84
C ALA A 676 -1.81 -7.04 9.59
N PHE A 677 -1.21 -7.69 8.59
CA PHE A 677 0.09 -7.36 8.06
C PHE A 677 -0.01 -6.90 6.61
N ALA A 678 0.88 -6.00 6.19
CA ALA A 678 1.10 -5.60 4.82
C ALA A 678 2.59 -5.70 4.46
N ALA A 679 2.95 -6.62 3.58
CA ALA A 679 4.31 -6.79 3.08
C ALA A 679 4.51 -6.05 1.76
N VAL A 680 5.67 -5.41 1.60
CA VAL A 680 5.99 -4.56 0.46
C VAL A 680 7.26 -5.05 -0.25
N LYS A 681 7.20 -5.19 -1.58
CA LYS A 681 8.37 -5.48 -2.43
C LYS A 681 9.04 -4.18 -2.91
N VAL A 682 10.22 -4.30 -3.52
CA VAL A 682 11.01 -3.16 -4.04
C VAL A 682 10.25 -2.38 -5.13
N ASP A 683 9.43 -3.08 -5.91
CA ASP A 683 8.57 -2.51 -6.96
C ASP A 683 7.31 -1.82 -6.42
N GLY A 684 7.17 -1.69 -5.10
CA GLY A 684 6.02 -1.06 -4.45
C GLY A 684 4.75 -1.92 -4.41
N SER A 685 4.78 -3.16 -4.91
CA SER A 685 3.65 -4.09 -4.74
C SER A 685 3.43 -4.42 -3.26
N ILE A 686 2.16 -4.52 -2.89
CA ILE A 686 1.72 -4.81 -1.53
C ILE A 686 0.99 -6.14 -1.54
N THR A 687 1.33 -6.99 -0.58
CA THR A 687 0.52 -8.16 -0.24
C THR A 687 0.12 -8.06 1.23
N ALA A 688 -1.17 -8.02 1.51
CA ALA A 688 -1.70 -7.99 2.87
C ALA A 688 -2.39 -9.32 3.25
N TRP A 689 -2.34 -9.64 4.54
CA TRP A 689 -3.00 -10.82 5.13
C TRP A 689 -3.35 -10.56 6.61
N GLY A 690 -4.25 -11.38 7.17
CA GLY A 690 -4.85 -11.19 8.50
C GLY A 690 -6.35 -10.93 8.40
N ASP A 691 -6.93 -10.27 9.40
CA ASP A 691 -8.37 -9.97 9.41
C ASP A 691 -8.75 -9.09 8.20
N PRO A 692 -9.65 -9.58 7.31
CA PRO A 692 -10.10 -8.84 6.14
C PRO A 692 -10.64 -7.44 6.43
N ASN A 693 -11.34 -7.27 7.56
CA ASN A 693 -11.95 -6.00 7.95
C ASN A 693 -10.94 -5.03 8.59
N SER A 694 -9.72 -5.51 8.85
CA SER A 694 -8.66 -4.77 9.56
C SER A 694 -7.41 -4.53 8.71
N GLY A 695 -7.58 -4.54 7.39
CA GLY A 695 -6.50 -4.31 6.41
C GLY A 695 -5.82 -5.60 5.93
N GLY A 696 -6.33 -6.77 6.31
CA GLY A 696 -5.82 -8.08 5.90
C GLY A 696 -6.17 -8.47 4.47
N LEU A 697 -7.03 -7.72 3.79
CA LEU A 697 -7.18 -7.82 2.34
C LEU A 697 -6.16 -6.91 1.67
N THR A 698 -5.47 -7.48 0.68
CA THR A 698 -4.66 -6.67 -0.24
C THR A 698 -5.59 -5.62 -0.87
N PRO A 699 -5.24 -4.32 -0.81
CA PRO A 699 -6.15 -3.22 -1.14
C PRO A 699 -6.86 -3.44 -2.48
N THR A 700 -8.19 -3.45 -2.42
CA THR A 700 -9.10 -3.48 -3.56
C THR A 700 -9.77 -2.12 -3.70
N SER A 701 -10.43 -1.82 -4.83
CA SER A 701 -11.15 -0.54 -5.00
C SER A 701 -12.10 -0.27 -3.83
N ASP A 702 -12.03 0.94 -3.27
CA ASP A 702 -13.18 1.62 -2.68
C ASP A 702 -14.28 1.81 -3.73
#